data_AF-A0A6L4AJR7-F1
#
_entry.id   AF-A0A6L4AJR7-F1
#
_cell.length_a   1.000
_cell.length_b   1.000
_cell.length_c   1.000
_cell.angle_alpha   90.00
_cell.angle_beta   90.00
_cell.angle_gamma   90.00
#
_symmetry.space_group_name_H-M   'P 1'
#
loop_
_entity.id
_entity.type
_entity.pdbx_description
1 polymer ?
#
loop_
_entity_poly.entity_id
_entity_poly.type
_entity_poly.pdbx_seq_one_letter_code
_entity_poly.pdbx_strand_id
1 'polypeptide(L)'
;MSGEASPSQSDQKRSFDELFRRLMNEIHAASSPNAIMVGLRNKILKVYRVEMATIFLVDAKKNQLVSWVLLPGEALRKIWMRINHESIVGFVAATRRTLNISNVYDSEELQRIHPSLTFDRSWDEKGGCRTRQVLATPIVHQKNLMGVIQLINKVGGADFDSDDEASIAELAETLGIALYNHYKTGKKVPLRYEELVKREIISGQEMERAMVIATQKERDVESILMENFLVDKTELGEALANVYQTRFVDLKKNAYAADSLIGKGSYETFRQGLIIPLEMKQDTLFLAAKDPANQAEIPALKKIYGVLHAKLFLAFGDDIREFLDRHAPAEGEPVAAEEAGDHHGMAGTQQLEEAEIAVDSRPAIQLVNKMIEDAYHAGASDIHVEPYGLTMDSEVRYRVDGQCSHVLRIPKQNVNSVIARIKVLADLDISVKRKPQDGKIKFTTTRGDNVELRVATVPTAGGNEDVVLRILADSKPLPLQEITPPRVFNRMTEVITRPHGLFLVVGPTGSGKTTTLHSALHYINTPEKKIWTAEDPVEITQYRLRQVQVQPSIGYTFAAAMRAFLRADPDVIMIGEMRDRETAGMAIEASLTGHLVFSTLHTNSAAETIVRLIDMGLDPFNFSDSLLGILAQRLVRTLCSECREPYNPSRKEFDHLVQSYGILFYDHVQAYHSDSLLLYKAKGCEKCNHSGYKGRTGIFELLVANQKIKDMIIDRATSEEIKQEAINNGMTVLLQEGIQLLFDGRTDYRQVMSTCSI
;
A
#
# COMPACT_ATOMS: atom_id res chain seq x y z
N MET A 1 -52.83 -20.66 1.08
CA MET A 1 -51.70 -21.48 1.59
C MET A 1 -50.67 -21.58 0.48
N SER A 2 -49.80 -20.58 0.37
CA SER A 2 -48.63 -20.60 -0.51
C SER A 2 -47.44 -20.96 0.36
N GLY A 3 -47.07 -22.23 0.36
CA GLY A 3 -45.88 -22.71 1.06
C GLY A 3 -44.63 -22.22 0.33
N GLU A 4 -43.92 -21.27 0.91
CA GLU A 4 -42.55 -20.97 0.52
C GLU A 4 -41.69 -22.20 0.82
N ALA A 5 -41.06 -22.75 -0.22
CA ALA A 5 -40.11 -23.85 -0.08
C ALA A 5 -38.92 -23.38 0.75
N SER A 6 -38.59 -24.12 1.81
CA SER A 6 -37.41 -23.87 2.64
C SER A 6 -36.13 -24.03 1.80
N PRO A 7 -35.17 -23.09 1.90
CA PRO A 7 -33.94 -23.14 1.10
C PRO A 7 -33.13 -24.39 1.41
N SER A 8 -32.54 -24.99 0.37
CA SER A 8 -31.73 -26.22 0.47
C SER A 8 -30.52 -26.03 1.40
N GLN A 9 -30.03 -27.10 2.03
CA GLN A 9 -28.84 -27.04 2.92
C GLN A 9 -27.59 -26.48 2.19
N SER A 10 -27.45 -26.72 0.89
CA SER A 10 -26.37 -26.16 0.07
C SER A 10 -26.50 -24.65 -0.15
N ASP A 11 -27.73 -24.12 -0.28
CA ASP A 11 -27.96 -22.68 -0.44
C ASP A 11 -27.75 -21.93 0.88
N GLN A 12 -28.12 -22.54 2.00
CA GLN A 12 -27.86 -21.98 3.33
C GLN A 12 -26.36 -21.89 3.63
N LYS A 13 -25.59 -22.93 3.26
CA LYS A 13 -24.13 -22.93 3.46
C LYS A 13 -23.41 -21.91 2.57
N ARG A 14 -23.80 -21.79 1.29
CA ARG A 14 -23.28 -20.73 0.39
C ARG A 14 -23.60 -19.32 0.88
N SER A 15 -24.81 -19.11 1.40
CA SER A 15 -25.23 -17.82 1.97
C SER A 15 -24.43 -17.46 3.22
N PHE A 16 -24.16 -18.44 4.09
CA PHE A 16 -23.28 -18.26 5.26
C PHE A 16 -21.87 -17.85 4.83
N ASP A 17 -21.23 -18.60 3.90
CA ASP A 17 -19.86 -18.35 3.48
C ASP A 17 -19.65 -16.97 2.84
N GLU A 18 -20.66 -16.44 2.15
CA GLU A 18 -20.63 -15.11 1.56
C GLU A 18 -20.76 -14.01 2.62
N LEU A 19 -21.74 -14.15 3.52
CA LEU A 19 -21.94 -13.19 4.62
C LEU A 19 -20.76 -13.19 5.60
N PHE A 20 -20.20 -14.37 5.88
CA PHE A 20 -19.03 -14.55 6.73
C PHE A 20 -17.80 -13.89 6.13
N ARG A 21 -17.53 -14.08 4.82
CA ARG A 21 -16.44 -13.39 4.12
C ARG A 21 -16.57 -11.87 4.15
N ARG A 22 -17.79 -11.34 3.98
CA ARG A 22 -18.05 -9.89 4.10
C ARG A 22 -17.77 -9.40 5.52
N LEU A 23 -18.23 -10.13 6.54
CA LEU A 23 -17.96 -9.83 7.94
C LEU A 23 -16.45 -9.78 8.24
N MET A 24 -15.68 -10.73 7.73
CA MET A 24 -14.21 -10.81 7.89
C MET A 24 -13.50 -9.62 7.24
N ASN A 25 -13.88 -9.24 6.02
CA ASN A 25 -13.32 -8.07 5.35
C ASN A 25 -13.58 -6.76 6.12
N GLU A 26 -14.76 -6.63 6.73
CA GLU A 26 -15.10 -5.45 7.52
C GLU A 26 -14.35 -5.38 8.84
N ILE A 27 -14.04 -6.53 9.48
CA ILE A 27 -13.17 -6.56 10.66
C ILE A 27 -11.80 -5.99 10.33
N HIS A 28 -11.24 -6.36 9.17
CA HIS A 28 -9.96 -5.81 8.71
C HIS A 28 -10.02 -4.33 8.35
N ALA A 29 -11.15 -3.86 7.82
CA ALA A 29 -11.36 -2.46 7.45
C ALA A 29 -11.77 -1.55 8.64
N ALA A 30 -12.08 -2.12 9.81
CA ALA A 30 -12.61 -1.37 10.93
C ALA A 30 -11.60 -0.34 11.44
N SER A 31 -12.05 0.92 11.54
CA SER A 31 -11.20 2.07 11.88
C SER A 31 -10.92 2.24 13.37
N SER A 32 -11.61 1.49 14.25
CA SER A 32 -11.36 1.53 15.70
C SER A 32 -11.84 0.25 16.42
N PRO A 33 -11.34 -0.06 17.63
CA PRO A 33 -11.84 -1.16 18.46
C PRO A 33 -13.34 -1.08 18.75
N ASN A 34 -13.86 0.13 18.92
CA ASN A 34 -15.28 0.35 19.20
C ASN A 34 -16.16 0.04 17.98
N ALA A 35 -15.69 0.38 16.77
CA ALA A 35 -16.36 -0.01 15.52
C ALA A 35 -16.44 -1.54 15.39
N ILE A 36 -15.39 -2.26 15.83
CA ILE A 36 -15.39 -3.72 15.89
C ILE A 36 -16.40 -4.24 16.91
N MET A 37 -16.34 -3.75 18.15
CA MET A 37 -17.21 -4.24 19.24
C MET A 37 -18.69 -4.07 18.95
N VAL A 38 -19.05 -2.98 18.29
CA VAL A 38 -20.45 -2.55 18.19
C VAL A 38 -20.97 -2.54 16.75
N GLY A 39 -20.17 -2.09 15.79
CA GLY A 39 -20.58 -2.02 14.38
C GLY A 39 -20.78 -3.38 13.74
N LEU A 40 -20.07 -4.40 14.22
CA LEU A 40 -20.16 -5.75 13.68
C LEU A 40 -21.30 -6.57 14.30
N ARG A 41 -21.88 -6.11 15.42
CA ARG A 41 -22.88 -6.87 16.18
C ARG A 41 -24.03 -7.34 15.30
N ASN A 42 -24.71 -6.42 14.61
CA ASN A 42 -25.89 -6.74 13.81
C ASN A 42 -25.55 -7.72 12.66
N LYS A 43 -24.30 -7.72 12.19
CA LYS A 43 -23.83 -8.62 11.13
C LYS A 43 -23.50 -10.00 11.70
N ILE A 44 -22.87 -10.07 12.88
CA ILE A 44 -22.65 -11.32 13.62
C ILE A 44 -23.99 -11.99 13.93
N LEU A 45 -25.01 -11.24 14.38
CA LEU A 45 -26.36 -11.78 14.61
C LEU A 45 -26.93 -12.46 13.36
N LYS A 46 -26.79 -11.79 12.19
CA LYS A 46 -27.28 -12.31 10.91
C LYS A 46 -26.49 -13.54 10.44
N VAL A 47 -25.17 -13.49 10.50
CA VAL A 47 -24.26 -14.55 10.02
C VAL A 47 -24.47 -15.83 10.83
N TYR A 48 -24.40 -15.74 12.16
CA TYR A 48 -24.54 -16.92 13.03
C TYR A 48 -25.99 -17.31 13.30
N ARG A 49 -26.95 -16.47 12.89
CA ARG A 49 -28.39 -16.60 13.18
C ARG A 49 -28.62 -16.79 14.68
N VAL A 50 -28.15 -15.84 15.47
CA VAL A 50 -28.28 -15.84 16.93
C VAL A 50 -29.10 -14.64 17.42
N GLU A 51 -29.71 -14.78 18.59
CA GLU A 51 -30.56 -13.73 19.17
C GLU A 51 -29.73 -12.60 19.77
N MET A 52 -28.55 -12.91 20.33
CA MET A 52 -27.65 -11.91 20.88
C MET A 52 -26.18 -12.28 20.65
N ALA A 53 -25.35 -11.27 20.41
CA ALA A 53 -23.91 -11.39 20.26
C ALA A 53 -23.24 -10.22 20.96
N THR A 54 -22.20 -10.51 21.74
CA THR A 54 -21.48 -9.50 22.53
C THR A 54 -19.97 -9.72 22.40
N ILE A 55 -19.23 -8.66 22.08
CA ILE A 55 -17.78 -8.66 22.10
C ILE A 55 -17.32 -7.90 23.35
N PHE A 56 -16.54 -8.56 24.18
CA PHE A 56 -15.91 -7.99 25.37
C PHE A 56 -14.43 -7.74 25.07
N LEU A 57 -13.92 -6.55 25.37
CA LEU A 57 -12.50 -6.24 25.27
C LEU A 57 -11.82 -6.24 26.64
N VAL A 58 -10.55 -6.63 26.67
CA VAL A 58 -9.73 -6.56 27.88
C VAL A 58 -9.33 -5.11 28.18
N ASP A 59 -9.72 -4.61 29.35
CA ASP A 59 -9.13 -3.44 29.97
C ASP A 59 -7.92 -3.89 30.80
N ALA A 60 -6.75 -3.87 30.17
CA ALA A 60 -5.49 -4.32 30.78
C ALA A 60 -5.12 -3.54 32.05
N LYS A 61 -5.56 -2.27 32.19
CA LYS A 61 -5.25 -1.45 33.38
C LYS A 61 -6.02 -1.91 34.60
N LYS A 62 -7.27 -2.33 34.40
CA LYS A 62 -8.19 -2.74 35.47
C LYS A 62 -8.33 -4.26 35.59
N ASN A 63 -7.64 -5.01 34.73
CA ASN A 63 -7.71 -6.47 34.63
C ASN A 63 -9.16 -7.00 34.58
N GLN A 64 -9.96 -6.39 33.72
CA GLN A 64 -11.39 -6.69 33.56
C GLN A 64 -11.77 -6.68 32.08
N LEU A 65 -12.88 -7.33 31.76
CA LEU A 65 -13.53 -7.26 30.47
C LEU A 65 -14.53 -6.10 30.44
N VAL A 66 -14.66 -5.45 29.29
CA VAL A 66 -15.56 -4.31 29.08
C VAL A 66 -16.33 -4.50 27.78
N SER A 67 -17.64 -4.26 27.80
CA SER A 67 -18.46 -4.21 26.59
C SER A 67 -19.49 -3.07 26.64
N TRP A 68 -20.08 -2.76 25.49
CA TRP A 68 -21.20 -1.85 25.36
C TRP A 68 -22.42 -2.65 24.92
N VAL A 69 -23.44 -2.72 25.78
CA VAL A 69 -24.68 -3.44 25.51
C VAL A 69 -25.81 -2.46 25.36
N LEU A 70 -26.67 -2.71 24.39
CA LEU A 70 -27.92 -1.97 24.18
C LEU A 70 -29.05 -2.87 24.66
N LEU A 71 -29.69 -2.52 25.77
CA LEU A 71 -30.88 -3.22 26.24
C LEU A 71 -32.10 -2.69 25.47
N PRO A 72 -33.13 -3.52 25.22
CA PRO A 72 -34.33 -3.07 24.53
C PRO A 72 -34.96 -1.86 25.23
N GLY A 73 -35.06 -0.72 24.52
CA GLY A 73 -35.67 0.51 25.02
C GLY A 73 -34.79 1.40 25.91
N GLU A 74 -33.53 1.04 26.17
CA GLU A 74 -32.60 1.84 26.99
C GLU A 74 -31.40 2.42 26.20
N ALA A 75 -30.73 3.41 26.78
CA ALA A 75 -29.48 3.97 26.26
C ALA A 75 -28.31 2.98 26.35
N LEU A 76 -27.32 3.14 25.47
CA LEU A 76 -26.10 2.32 25.42
C LEU A 76 -25.43 2.26 26.80
N ARG A 77 -25.35 1.07 27.40
CA ARG A 77 -24.78 0.86 28.73
C ARG A 77 -23.44 0.16 28.65
N LYS A 78 -22.46 0.72 29.35
CA LYS A 78 -21.16 0.09 29.53
C LYS A 78 -21.27 -0.98 30.62
N ILE A 79 -20.86 -2.20 30.31
CA ILE A 79 -20.81 -3.32 31.24
C ILE A 79 -19.37 -3.76 31.46
N TRP A 80 -19.08 -4.33 32.63
CA TRP A 80 -17.76 -4.83 32.99
C TRP A 80 -17.86 -6.17 33.72
N MET A 81 -16.93 -7.07 33.41
CA MET A 81 -16.84 -8.40 34.02
C MET A 81 -15.41 -8.63 34.51
N ARG A 82 -15.25 -9.26 35.68
CA ARG A 82 -13.92 -9.64 36.17
C ARG A 82 -13.38 -10.81 35.36
N ILE A 83 -12.06 -10.85 35.16
CA ILE A 83 -11.39 -12.01 34.58
C ILE A 83 -11.13 -13.02 35.72
N ASN A 84 -12.09 -13.91 35.95
CA ASN A 84 -12.06 -14.95 36.98
C ASN A 84 -12.91 -16.18 36.55
N HIS A 85 -13.00 -17.21 37.39
CA HIS A 85 -13.75 -18.43 37.08
C HIS A 85 -15.23 -18.41 37.48
N GLU A 86 -15.81 -17.25 37.80
CA GLU A 86 -17.17 -17.14 38.34
C GLU A 86 -18.24 -16.93 37.26
N SER A 87 -17.88 -16.25 36.17
CA SER A 87 -18.76 -15.97 35.03
C SER A 87 -18.28 -16.69 33.77
N ILE A 88 -19.18 -17.02 32.85
CA ILE A 88 -18.86 -17.71 31.59
C ILE A 88 -17.78 -16.95 30.80
N VAL A 89 -18.00 -15.66 30.57
CA VAL A 89 -17.07 -14.81 29.79
C VAL A 89 -15.75 -14.60 30.55
N GLY A 90 -15.80 -14.42 31.88
CA GLY A 90 -14.61 -14.32 32.72
C GLY A 90 -13.78 -15.60 32.68
N PHE A 91 -14.43 -16.76 32.71
CA PHE A 91 -13.78 -18.08 32.68
C PHE A 91 -13.09 -18.31 31.34
N VAL A 92 -13.77 -17.99 30.23
CA VAL A 92 -13.20 -18.07 28.87
C VAL A 92 -11.97 -17.17 28.76
N ALA A 93 -12.03 -15.95 29.28
CA ALA A 93 -10.88 -15.05 29.34
C ALA A 93 -9.72 -15.61 30.18
N ALA A 94 -10.01 -16.11 31.38
CA ALA A 94 -9.00 -16.62 32.31
C ALA A 94 -8.31 -17.89 31.80
N THR A 95 -9.07 -18.81 31.18
CA THR A 95 -8.56 -20.11 30.73
C THR A 95 -8.14 -20.13 29.27
N ARG A 96 -8.59 -19.15 28.47
CA ARG A 96 -8.44 -19.11 27.01
C ARG A 96 -8.99 -20.37 26.33
N ARG A 97 -10.07 -20.91 26.86
CA ARG A 97 -10.79 -22.06 26.30
C ARG A 97 -12.17 -21.62 25.83
N THR A 98 -12.56 -22.05 24.64
CA THR A 98 -13.94 -21.92 24.16
C THR A 98 -14.88 -22.74 25.03
N LEU A 99 -16.04 -22.18 25.34
CA LEU A 99 -17.13 -22.89 26.02
C LEU A 99 -18.37 -22.89 25.14
N ASN A 100 -18.95 -24.08 24.95
CA ASN A 100 -20.27 -24.29 24.36
C ASN A 100 -21.18 -24.89 25.44
N ILE A 101 -22.13 -24.09 25.92
CA ILE A 101 -23.03 -24.43 27.03
C ILE A 101 -24.43 -24.56 26.47
N SER A 102 -25.02 -25.75 26.60
CA SER A 102 -26.33 -26.10 26.05
C SER A 102 -27.47 -25.52 26.90
N ASN A 103 -27.30 -25.47 28.22
CA ASN A 103 -28.27 -24.87 29.12
C ASN A 103 -27.61 -24.11 30.28
N VAL A 104 -27.56 -22.78 30.19
CA VAL A 104 -26.96 -21.95 31.26
C VAL A 104 -27.71 -21.99 32.60
N TYR A 105 -28.92 -22.53 32.63
CA TYR A 105 -29.70 -22.74 33.87
C TYR A 105 -29.41 -24.10 34.53
N ASP A 106 -28.71 -25.01 33.86
CA ASP A 106 -28.29 -26.30 34.41
C ASP A 106 -27.03 -26.12 35.27
N SER A 107 -27.20 -26.11 36.59
CA SER A 107 -26.08 -25.97 37.52
C SER A 107 -25.11 -27.16 37.47
N GLU A 108 -25.57 -28.37 37.12
CA GLU A 108 -24.69 -29.53 37.00
C GLU A 108 -23.81 -29.44 35.75
N GLU A 109 -24.34 -28.90 34.64
CA GLU A 109 -23.55 -28.59 33.43
C GLU A 109 -22.44 -27.58 33.74
N LEU A 110 -22.78 -26.47 34.40
CA LEU A 110 -21.79 -25.45 34.75
C LEU A 110 -20.73 -25.97 35.74
N GLN A 111 -21.15 -26.73 36.76
CA GLN A 111 -20.23 -27.29 37.76
C GLN A 111 -19.31 -28.37 37.19
N ARG A 112 -19.74 -29.12 36.16
CA ARG A 112 -18.87 -30.04 35.41
C ARG A 112 -17.74 -29.32 34.68
N ILE A 113 -17.96 -28.07 34.27
CA ILE A 113 -16.91 -27.22 33.67
C ILE A 113 -15.98 -26.68 34.77
N HIS A 114 -16.55 -26.06 35.80
CA HIS A 114 -15.79 -25.57 36.96
C HIS A 114 -16.69 -25.35 38.20
N PRO A 115 -16.25 -25.71 39.43
CA PRO A 115 -17.09 -25.62 40.64
C PRO A 115 -17.63 -24.22 40.98
N SER A 116 -16.90 -23.16 40.62
CA SER A 116 -17.30 -21.77 40.89
C SER A 116 -18.09 -21.12 39.75
N LEU A 117 -18.31 -21.81 38.63
CA LEU A 117 -18.92 -21.21 37.45
C LEU A 117 -20.44 -21.06 37.66
N THR A 118 -20.95 -19.86 37.47
CA THR A 118 -22.37 -19.53 37.67
C THR A 118 -22.92 -18.68 36.52
N PHE A 119 -24.24 -18.70 36.35
CA PHE A 119 -24.94 -17.85 35.40
C PHE A 119 -25.73 -16.75 36.14
N ASP A 120 -25.45 -15.49 35.80
CA ASP A 120 -26.14 -14.32 36.37
C ASP A 120 -27.46 -14.05 35.64
N ARG A 121 -28.56 -14.52 36.24
CA ARG A 121 -29.92 -14.39 35.69
C ARG A 121 -30.44 -12.95 35.69
N SER A 122 -29.82 -12.03 36.41
CA SER A 122 -30.29 -10.65 36.51
C SER A 122 -30.21 -9.89 35.18
N TRP A 123 -29.40 -10.38 34.22
CA TRP A 123 -29.32 -9.83 32.87
C TRP A 123 -30.51 -10.24 32.00
N ASP A 124 -30.99 -11.47 32.13
CA ASP A 124 -32.20 -11.93 31.43
C ASP A 124 -33.43 -11.15 31.90
N GLU A 125 -33.52 -10.90 33.22
CA GLU A 125 -34.60 -10.11 33.83
C GLU A 125 -34.61 -8.66 33.35
N LYS A 126 -33.44 -8.06 33.09
CA LYS A 126 -33.30 -6.68 32.59
C LYS A 126 -33.39 -6.58 31.07
N GLY A 127 -32.97 -7.61 30.35
CA GLY A 127 -32.86 -7.63 28.88
C GLY A 127 -34.10 -8.15 28.17
N GLY A 128 -35.04 -8.79 28.88
CA GLY A 128 -36.30 -9.30 28.30
C GLY A 128 -36.12 -10.52 27.37
N CYS A 129 -34.92 -11.09 27.30
CA CYS A 129 -34.60 -12.30 26.55
C CYS A 129 -34.00 -13.34 27.50
N ARG A 130 -34.48 -14.59 27.41
CA ARG A 130 -33.98 -15.70 28.23
C ARG A 130 -32.79 -16.35 27.54
N THR A 131 -31.62 -16.29 28.16
CA THR A 131 -30.41 -16.99 27.72
C THR A 131 -30.59 -18.49 27.94
N ARG A 132 -30.75 -19.27 26.87
CA ARG A 132 -30.82 -20.74 26.92
C ARG A 132 -29.43 -21.33 26.81
N GLN A 133 -28.71 -20.97 25.76
CA GLN A 133 -27.40 -21.52 25.42
C GLN A 133 -26.40 -20.42 25.13
N VAL A 134 -25.12 -20.71 25.36
CA VAL A 134 -24.01 -19.77 25.17
C VAL A 134 -22.86 -20.45 24.47
N LEU A 135 -22.39 -19.86 23.37
CA LEU A 135 -21.11 -20.18 22.75
C LEU A 135 -20.17 -18.99 22.95
N ALA A 136 -19.07 -19.20 23.68
CA ALA A 136 -18.13 -18.14 24.03
C ALA A 136 -16.68 -18.54 23.72
N THR A 137 -15.99 -17.71 22.94
CA THR A 137 -14.65 -17.99 22.42
C THR A 137 -13.69 -16.86 22.78
N PRO A 138 -12.45 -17.18 23.22
CA PRO A 138 -11.46 -16.15 23.55
C PRO A 138 -10.90 -15.51 22.29
N ILE A 139 -10.71 -14.21 22.33
CA ILE A 139 -10.07 -13.44 21.25
C ILE A 139 -8.59 -13.26 21.64
N VAL A 140 -7.70 -13.99 20.98
CA VAL A 140 -6.27 -14.05 21.33
C VAL A 140 -5.40 -13.76 20.12
N HIS A 141 -4.35 -12.97 20.30
CA HIS A 141 -3.32 -12.76 19.28
C HIS A 141 -1.91 -12.73 19.90
N GLN A 142 -0.97 -13.50 19.33
CA GLN A 142 0.43 -13.59 19.80
C GLN A 142 0.57 -13.72 21.33
N LYS A 143 -0.23 -14.63 21.93
CA LYS A 143 -0.35 -14.88 23.39
C LYS A 143 -1.04 -13.79 24.22
N ASN A 144 -1.44 -12.67 23.63
CA ASN A 144 -2.19 -11.62 24.31
C ASN A 144 -3.69 -11.87 24.22
N LEU A 145 -4.39 -11.84 25.35
CA LEU A 145 -5.85 -11.87 25.39
C LEU A 145 -6.38 -10.47 25.04
N MET A 146 -7.07 -10.35 23.91
CA MET A 146 -7.67 -9.08 23.46
C MET A 146 -9.12 -8.95 23.95
N GLY A 147 -9.81 -10.07 24.15
CA GLY A 147 -11.22 -10.06 24.49
C GLY A 147 -11.86 -11.44 24.52
N VAL A 148 -13.19 -11.45 24.54
CA VAL A 148 -14.03 -12.64 24.41
C VAL A 148 -15.22 -12.29 23.53
N ILE A 149 -15.56 -13.14 22.57
CA ILE A 149 -16.82 -13.06 21.82
C ILE A 149 -17.81 -14.08 22.40
N GLN A 150 -19.05 -13.64 22.62
CA GLN A 150 -20.13 -14.45 23.17
C GLN A 150 -21.33 -14.40 22.21
N LEU A 151 -21.84 -15.57 21.82
CA LEU A 151 -23.10 -15.74 21.10
C LEU A 151 -24.12 -16.39 22.04
N ILE A 152 -25.36 -15.93 21.96
CA ILE A 152 -26.47 -16.36 22.81
C ILE A 152 -27.63 -16.76 21.91
N ASN A 153 -28.14 -17.98 22.13
CA ASN A 153 -29.32 -18.57 21.50
C ASN A 153 -29.31 -18.56 19.97
N LYS A 154 -29.17 -19.73 19.33
CA LYS A 154 -29.53 -19.86 17.90
C LYS A 154 -31.02 -19.58 17.69
N VAL A 155 -31.29 -18.75 16.69
CA VAL A 155 -32.63 -18.43 16.21
C VAL A 155 -33.31 -19.71 15.72
N GLY A 156 -34.56 -19.93 16.13
CA GLY A 156 -35.33 -21.12 15.79
C GLY A 156 -35.10 -22.32 16.71
N GLY A 157 -34.32 -22.16 17.79
CA GLY A 157 -34.23 -23.16 18.86
C GLY A 157 -33.23 -24.29 18.64
N ALA A 158 -32.43 -24.26 17.57
CA ALA A 158 -31.32 -25.20 17.36
C ALA A 158 -30.23 -25.06 18.44
N ASP A 159 -29.34 -26.03 18.58
CA ASP A 159 -28.16 -25.95 19.45
C ASP A 159 -26.91 -25.54 18.66
N PHE A 160 -25.92 -24.96 19.34
CA PHE A 160 -24.61 -24.69 18.73
C PHE A 160 -23.85 -25.99 18.46
N ASP A 161 -23.37 -26.17 17.23
CA ASP A 161 -22.64 -27.36 16.80
C ASP A 161 -21.13 -27.10 16.61
N SER A 162 -20.41 -28.12 16.13
CA SER A 162 -18.96 -28.02 15.87
C SER A 162 -18.60 -27.05 14.73
N ASP A 163 -19.51 -26.82 13.78
CA ASP A 163 -19.30 -25.88 12.68
C ASP A 163 -19.43 -24.44 13.21
N ASP A 164 -20.38 -24.19 14.12
CA ASP A 164 -20.48 -22.93 14.87
C ASP A 164 -19.22 -22.68 15.71
N GLU A 165 -18.67 -23.70 16.40
CA GLU A 165 -17.42 -23.61 17.16
C GLU A 165 -16.20 -23.29 16.28
N ALA A 166 -16.08 -23.94 15.11
CA ALA A 166 -14.99 -23.70 14.18
C ALA A 166 -15.05 -22.29 13.57
N SER A 167 -16.24 -21.87 13.13
CA SER A 167 -16.44 -20.56 12.50
C SER A 167 -16.27 -19.39 13.48
N ILE A 168 -16.74 -19.53 14.72
CA ILE A 168 -16.50 -18.50 15.75
C ILE A 168 -15.02 -18.42 16.14
N ALA A 169 -14.28 -19.53 16.09
CA ALA A 169 -12.84 -19.53 16.33
C ALA A 169 -12.08 -18.76 15.25
N GLU A 170 -12.42 -18.98 13.97
CA GLU A 170 -11.86 -18.23 12.83
C GLU A 170 -12.18 -16.74 12.93
N LEU A 171 -13.42 -16.40 13.32
CA LEU A 171 -13.80 -15.02 13.57
C LEU A 171 -13.00 -14.41 14.73
N ALA A 172 -12.82 -15.14 15.83
CA ALA A 172 -12.09 -14.68 17.00
C ALA A 172 -10.60 -14.48 16.72
N GLU A 173 -9.98 -15.30 15.87
CA GLU A 173 -8.61 -15.09 15.41
C GLU A 173 -8.47 -13.77 14.64
N THR A 174 -9.41 -13.52 13.72
CA THR A 174 -9.44 -12.31 12.90
C THR A 174 -9.70 -11.05 13.72
N LEU A 175 -10.65 -11.12 14.67
CA LEU A 175 -10.88 -10.10 15.67
C LEU A 175 -9.62 -9.84 16.50
N GLY A 176 -8.89 -10.90 16.87
CA GLY A 176 -7.63 -10.81 17.62
C GLY A 176 -6.57 -10.00 16.90
N ILE A 177 -6.37 -10.26 15.60
CA ILE A 177 -5.43 -9.52 14.76
C ILE A 177 -5.83 -8.04 14.68
N ALA A 178 -7.10 -7.76 14.35
CA ALA A 178 -7.59 -6.40 14.19
C ALA A 178 -7.50 -5.59 15.49
N LEU A 179 -7.96 -6.16 16.61
CA LEU A 179 -7.92 -5.52 17.92
C LEU A 179 -6.48 -5.30 18.42
N TYR A 180 -5.57 -6.24 18.16
CA TYR A 180 -4.16 -6.10 18.52
C TYR A 180 -3.49 -4.95 17.75
N ASN A 181 -3.79 -4.82 16.45
CA ASN A 181 -3.29 -3.72 15.62
C ASN A 181 -3.74 -2.36 16.17
N HIS A 182 -5.02 -2.23 16.54
CA HIS A 182 -5.55 -1.02 17.17
C HIS A 182 -4.98 -0.76 18.57
N TYR A 183 -4.76 -1.80 19.36
CA TYR A 183 -4.11 -1.69 20.68
C TYR A 183 -2.68 -1.13 20.56
N LYS A 184 -1.94 -1.55 19.52
CA LYS A 184 -0.56 -1.10 19.26
C LYS A 184 -0.49 0.35 18.77
N THR A 185 -1.48 0.82 18.01
CA THR A 185 -1.52 2.18 17.48
C THR A 185 -2.00 3.21 18.51
N GLY A 186 -2.76 2.79 19.55
CA GLY A 186 -3.13 3.63 20.68
C GLY A 186 -4.12 4.77 20.38
N LYS A 187 -4.63 4.87 19.14
CA LYS A 187 -5.56 5.92 18.72
C LYS A 187 -7.00 5.58 19.11
N LYS A 188 -7.63 6.45 19.90
CA LYS A 188 -9.03 6.28 20.35
C LYS A 188 -10.04 7.12 19.59
N VAL A 189 -9.59 8.21 18.96
CA VAL A 189 -10.41 9.17 18.23
C VAL A 189 -9.78 9.39 16.84
N PRO A 190 -10.53 9.32 15.73
CA PRO A 190 -10.02 9.66 14.41
C PRO A 190 -9.56 11.12 14.33
N LEU A 191 -8.48 11.37 13.60
CA LEU A 191 -7.85 12.70 13.46
C LEU A 191 -8.84 13.80 13.05
N ARG A 192 -9.82 13.49 12.20
CA ARG A 192 -10.90 14.42 11.78
C ARG A 192 -11.67 14.99 12.98
N TYR A 193 -11.85 14.23 14.05
CA TYR A 193 -12.63 14.64 15.22
C TYR A 193 -11.78 15.03 16.44
N GLU A 194 -10.45 14.93 16.34
CA GLU A 194 -9.57 15.31 17.45
C GLU A 194 -9.71 16.79 17.84
N GLU A 195 -9.95 17.66 16.87
CA GLU A 195 -10.11 19.09 17.12
C GLU A 195 -11.32 19.38 18.03
N LEU A 196 -12.38 18.57 17.95
CA LEU A 196 -13.55 18.68 18.83
C LEU A 196 -13.19 18.36 20.28
N VAL A 197 -12.33 17.37 20.49
CA VAL A 197 -11.86 16.99 21.83
C VAL A 197 -10.84 18.00 22.37
N LYS A 198 -9.93 18.49 21.51
CA LYS A 198 -8.92 19.50 21.88
C LYS A 198 -9.55 20.84 22.29
N ARG A 199 -10.65 21.22 21.64
CA ARG A 199 -11.41 22.44 21.95
C ARG A 199 -12.42 22.25 23.08
N GLU A 200 -12.46 21.08 23.70
CA GLU A 200 -13.39 20.72 24.78
C GLU A 200 -14.88 20.85 24.37
N ILE A 201 -15.19 20.83 23.06
CA ILE A 201 -16.55 20.83 22.51
C ILE A 201 -17.27 19.53 22.91
N ILE A 202 -16.52 18.42 22.96
CA ILE A 202 -16.99 17.11 23.40
C ILE A 202 -15.86 16.39 24.12
N SER A 203 -16.17 15.64 25.18
CA SER A 203 -15.14 14.81 25.83
C SER A 203 -14.75 13.63 24.95
N GLY A 204 -13.52 13.11 25.13
CA GLY A 204 -13.09 11.90 24.43
C GLY A 204 -14.01 10.69 24.67
N GLN A 205 -14.66 10.60 25.84
CA GLN A 205 -15.62 9.52 26.14
C GLN A 205 -16.94 9.69 25.38
N GLU A 206 -17.42 10.92 25.25
CA GLU A 206 -18.63 11.24 24.49
C GLU A 206 -18.39 11.09 22.99
N MET A 207 -17.21 11.48 22.49
CA MET A 207 -16.80 11.24 21.11
C MET A 207 -16.76 9.75 20.78
N GLU A 208 -16.17 8.93 21.68
CA GLU A 208 -16.20 7.47 21.57
C GLU A 208 -17.64 6.94 21.50
N ARG A 209 -18.55 7.45 22.35
CA ARG A 209 -19.98 7.05 22.32
C ARG A 209 -20.69 7.50 21.03
N ALA A 210 -20.39 8.70 20.53
CA ALA A 210 -20.98 9.23 19.30
C ALA A 210 -20.63 8.37 18.09
N MET A 211 -19.35 7.97 17.96
CA MET A 211 -18.91 7.05 16.90
C MET A 211 -19.61 5.69 16.98
N VAL A 212 -19.79 5.18 18.19
CA VAL A 212 -20.51 3.91 18.43
C VAL A 212 -21.96 4.02 17.96
N ILE A 213 -22.66 5.07 18.36
CA ILE A 213 -24.07 5.28 17.98
C ILE A 213 -24.20 5.49 16.46
N ALA A 214 -23.28 6.23 15.85
CA ALA A 214 -23.25 6.48 14.40
C ALA A 214 -23.10 5.17 13.61
N THR A 215 -22.19 4.31 14.05
CA THR A 215 -21.97 3.00 13.44
C THR A 215 -23.19 2.08 13.60
N GLN A 216 -23.84 2.08 14.77
CA GLN A 216 -25.05 1.26 15.00
C GLN A 216 -26.25 1.69 14.15
N LYS A 217 -26.42 3.00 13.97
CA LYS A 217 -27.54 3.58 13.24
C LYS A 217 -27.27 3.70 11.74
N GLU A 218 -26.07 3.34 11.28
CA GLU A 218 -25.61 3.53 9.89
C GLU A 218 -25.75 5.00 9.44
N ARG A 219 -25.40 5.94 10.33
CA ARG A 219 -25.48 7.38 10.11
C ARG A 219 -24.11 8.05 10.23
N ASP A 220 -24.01 9.25 9.67
CA ASP A 220 -22.80 10.07 9.79
C ASP A 220 -22.58 10.51 11.25
N VAL A 221 -21.32 10.51 11.70
CA VAL A 221 -20.94 10.83 13.09
C VAL A 221 -21.33 12.26 13.43
N GLU A 222 -21.21 13.17 12.49
CA GLU A 222 -21.60 14.58 12.61
C GLU A 222 -23.07 14.71 13.04
N SER A 223 -23.97 13.93 12.42
CA SER A 223 -25.39 13.93 12.73
C SER A 223 -25.68 13.43 14.14
N ILE A 224 -24.96 12.40 14.58
CA ILE A 224 -25.07 11.91 15.96
C ILE A 224 -24.54 12.93 16.97
N LEU A 225 -23.43 13.61 16.67
CA LEU A 225 -22.89 14.66 17.53
C LEU A 225 -23.91 15.78 17.74
N MET A 226 -24.60 16.21 16.69
CA MET A 226 -25.65 17.23 16.77
C MET A 226 -26.89 16.74 17.54
N GLU A 227 -27.41 15.55 17.21
CA GLU A 227 -28.69 15.08 17.76
C GLU A 227 -28.59 14.47 19.15
N ASN A 228 -27.52 13.70 19.43
CA ASN A 228 -27.37 12.92 20.66
C ASN A 228 -26.46 13.58 21.68
N PHE A 229 -25.55 14.44 21.24
CA PHE A 229 -24.59 15.13 22.12
C PHE A 229 -24.77 16.65 22.12
N LEU A 230 -25.78 17.16 21.40
CA LEU A 230 -26.17 18.57 21.37
C LEU A 230 -25.03 19.51 20.95
N VAL A 231 -24.08 19.02 20.15
CA VAL A 231 -23.00 19.84 19.61
C VAL A 231 -23.57 20.81 18.57
N ASP A 232 -23.28 22.11 18.69
CA ASP A 232 -23.77 23.10 17.74
C ASP A 232 -23.24 22.81 16.33
N LYS A 233 -24.12 22.94 15.33
CA LYS A 233 -23.80 22.64 13.92
C LYS A 233 -22.65 23.52 13.39
N THR A 234 -22.65 24.80 13.76
CA THR A 234 -21.66 25.78 13.29
C THR A 234 -20.32 25.52 13.94
N GLU A 235 -20.32 25.30 15.26
CA GLU A 235 -19.12 24.99 16.03
C GLU A 235 -18.46 23.67 15.57
N LEU A 236 -19.28 22.63 15.35
CA LEU A 236 -18.85 21.36 14.76
C LEU A 236 -18.24 21.57 13.37
N GLY A 237 -18.94 22.32 12.52
CA GLY A 237 -18.50 22.60 11.15
C GLY A 237 -17.17 23.34 11.11
N GLU A 238 -17.01 24.40 11.91
CA GLU A 238 -15.78 25.19 12.00
C GLU A 238 -14.61 24.38 12.55
N ALA A 239 -14.82 23.60 13.61
CA ALA A 239 -13.79 22.72 14.17
C ALA A 239 -13.30 21.70 13.13
N LEU A 240 -14.22 21.09 12.38
CA LEU A 240 -13.88 20.14 11.31
C LEU A 240 -13.22 20.83 10.10
N ALA A 241 -13.68 22.02 9.72
CA ALA A 241 -13.13 22.76 8.58
C ALA A 241 -11.68 23.21 8.83
N ASN A 242 -11.32 23.46 10.09
CA ASN A 242 -9.93 23.73 10.49
C ASN A 242 -8.99 22.55 10.22
N VAL A 243 -9.46 21.30 10.36
CA VAL A 243 -8.67 20.11 10.02
C VAL A 243 -8.35 20.10 8.52
N TYR A 244 -9.33 20.46 7.69
CA TYR A 244 -9.19 20.51 6.24
C TYR A 244 -8.59 21.80 5.69
N GLN A 245 -8.29 22.78 6.56
CA GLN A 245 -7.81 24.11 6.20
C GLN A 245 -8.72 24.80 5.16
N THR A 246 -10.03 24.64 5.32
CA THR A 246 -11.06 25.29 4.50
C THR A 246 -12.14 25.94 5.37
N ARG A 247 -13.22 26.44 4.77
CA ARG A 247 -14.40 26.96 5.47
C ARG A 247 -15.51 25.92 5.49
N PHE A 248 -16.29 25.93 6.55
CA PHE A 248 -17.56 25.23 6.63
C PHE A 248 -18.65 26.02 5.91
N VAL A 249 -19.52 25.30 5.22
CA VAL A 249 -20.67 25.84 4.51
C VAL A 249 -21.91 25.11 4.98
N ASP A 250 -22.86 25.86 5.55
CA ASP A 250 -24.18 25.35 5.89
C ASP A 250 -25.12 25.47 4.69
N LEU A 251 -25.36 24.34 4.02
CA LEU A 251 -26.18 24.23 2.81
C LEU A 251 -27.66 24.58 3.04
N LYS A 252 -28.11 24.72 4.29
CA LYS A 252 -29.49 25.10 4.62
C LYS A 252 -29.68 26.61 4.78
N LYS A 253 -28.61 27.37 5.06
CA LYS A 253 -28.68 28.81 5.37
C LYS A 253 -28.34 29.72 4.18
N ASN A 254 -27.65 29.20 3.17
CA ASN A 254 -27.14 29.98 2.05
C ASN A 254 -27.85 29.62 0.74
N ALA A 255 -28.25 30.63 -0.03
CA ALA A 255 -28.76 30.44 -1.38
C ALA A 255 -27.59 30.26 -2.37
N TYR A 256 -27.61 29.17 -3.13
CA TYR A 256 -26.58 28.81 -4.10
C TYR A 256 -27.16 28.74 -5.50
N ALA A 257 -26.35 29.01 -6.53
CA ALA A 257 -26.73 28.85 -7.94
C ALA A 257 -26.59 27.38 -8.41
N ALA A 258 -26.79 26.44 -7.49
CA ALA A 258 -26.44 25.03 -7.65
C ALA A 258 -27.33 24.32 -8.66
N ASP A 259 -28.60 24.73 -8.81
CA ASP A 259 -29.60 24.08 -9.66
C ASP A 259 -29.14 24.01 -11.12
N SER A 260 -28.62 25.13 -11.63
CA SER A 260 -28.08 25.24 -12.99
C SER A 260 -26.76 24.49 -13.19
N LEU A 261 -26.04 24.20 -12.10
CA LEU A 261 -24.73 23.56 -12.14
C LEU A 261 -24.87 22.04 -12.02
N ILE A 262 -25.70 21.54 -11.10
CA ILE A 262 -25.91 20.09 -10.88
C ILE A 262 -26.34 19.41 -12.19
N GLY A 263 -27.20 20.04 -12.98
CA GLY A 263 -27.65 19.50 -14.27
C GLY A 263 -26.55 19.35 -15.34
N LYS A 264 -25.41 20.06 -15.22
CA LYS A 264 -24.26 19.90 -16.14
C LYS A 264 -23.38 18.70 -15.80
N GLY A 265 -23.40 18.23 -14.55
CA GLY A 265 -22.66 17.06 -14.10
C GLY A 265 -23.54 15.82 -14.03
N SER A 266 -22.92 14.65 -13.79
CA SER A 266 -23.70 13.44 -13.51
C SER A 266 -24.17 13.46 -12.06
N TYR A 267 -25.49 13.37 -11.86
CA TYR A 267 -26.12 13.27 -10.54
C TYR A 267 -25.53 12.12 -9.71
N GLU A 268 -25.24 10.98 -10.35
CA GLU A 268 -24.62 9.83 -9.70
C GLU A 268 -23.20 10.13 -9.20
N THR A 269 -22.42 10.91 -9.96
CA THR A 269 -21.07 11.33 -9.55
C THR A 269 -21.13 12.17 -8.27
N PHE A 270 -22.00 13.17 -8.19
CA PHE A 270 -22.15 13.98 -6.99
C PHE A 270 -22.63 13.19 -5.76
N ARG A 271 -23.54 12.24 -5.99
CA ARG A 271 -24.09 11.39 -4.92
C ARG A 271 -23.06 10.40 -4.38
N GLN A 272 -22.24 9.79 -5.24
CA GLN A 272 -21.19 8.86 -4.83
C GLN A 272 -19.99 9.59 -4.19
N GLY A 273 -19.59 10.72 -4.76
CA GLY A 273 -18.48 11.53 -4.25
C GLY A 273 -18.80 12.37 -3.02
N LEU A 274 -20.09 12.54 -2.69
CA LEU A 274 -20.59 13.47 -1.67
C LEU A 274 -19.93 14.85 -1.82
N ILE A 275 -19.97 15.34 -3.06
CA ILE A 275 -19.46 16.64 -3.48
C ILE A 275 -20.48 17.29 -4.41
N ILE A 276 -20.71 18.59 -4.25
CA ILE A 276 -21.68 19.35 -5.07
C ILE A 276 -21.13 20.72 -5.47
N PRO A 277 -21.47 21.22 -6.67
CA PRO A 277 -21.18 22.58 -7.09
C PRO A 277 -22.10 23.57 -6.37
N LEU A 278 -21.52 24.64 -5.82
CA LEU A 278 -22.24 25.72 -5.15
C LEU A 278 -22.46 26.91 -6.09
N GLU A 279 -21.37 27.39 -6.68
CA GLU A 279 -21.35 28.53 -7.57
C GLU A 279 -20.13 28.47 -8.48
N MET A 280 -20.21 29.16 -9.61
CA MET A 280 -19.08 29.35 -10.52
C MET A 280 -18.83 30.86 -10.63
N LYS A 281 -17.61 31.30 -10.33
CA LYS A 281 -17.19 32.69 -10.53
C LYS A 281 -15.93 32.72 -11.36
N GLN A 282 -15.99 33.42 -12.50
CA GLN A 282 -14.91 33.50 -13.48
C GLN A 282 -14.45 32.10 -13.88
N ASP A 283 -13.24 31.73 -13.47
CA ASP A 283 -12.56 30.49 -13.83
C ASP A 283 -12.37 29.57 -12.61
N THR A 284 -13.21 29.78 -11.58
CA THR A 284 -13.19 28.99 -10.34
C THR A 284 -14.57 28.40 -10.06
N LEU A 285 -14.62 27.07 -9.94
CA LEU A 285 -15.78 26.32 -9.46
C LEU A 285 -15.69 26.16 -7.94
N PHE A 286 -16.70 26.64 -7.22
CA PHE A 286 -16.78 26.50 -5.77
C PHE A 286 -17.62 25.26 -5.45
N LEU A 287 -17.07 24.35 -4.64
CA LEU A 287 -17.63 23.03 -4.36
C LEU A 287 -17.82 22.88 -2.85
N ALA A 288 -18.91 22.25 -2.42
CA ALA A 288 -19.07 21.71 -1.07
C ALA A 288 -18.84 20.21 -1.08
N ALA A 289 -17.99 19.69 -0.20
CA ALA A 289 -17.65 18.28 -0.11
C ALA A 289 -17.71 17.78 1.33
N LYS A 290 -18.13 16.51 1.51
CA LYS A 290 -18.02 15.83 2.80
C LYS A 290 -16.56 15.66 3.25
N ASP A 291 -15.68 15.41 2.29
CA ASP A 291 -14.25 15.28 2.50
C ASP A 291 -13.48 16.15 1.50
N PRO A 292 -13.16 17.41 1.84
CA PRO A 292 -12.41 18.32 0.97
C PRO A 292 -11.01 17.83 0.57
N ALA A 293 -10.45 16.84 1.28
CA ALA A 293 -9.16 16.25 0.93
C ALA A 293 -9.27 15.19 -0.18
N ASN A 294 -10.45 14.60 -0.38
CA ASN A 294 -10.69 13.66 -1.47
C ASN A 294 -10.97 14.40 -2.79
N GLN A 295 -9.93 14.51 -3.63
CA GLN A 295 -9.99 15.29 -4.87
C GLN A 295 -10.16 14.46 -6.14
N ALA A 296 -10.51 13.17 -6.02
CA ALA A 296 -10.58 12.23 -7.15
C ALA A 296 -11.49 12.72 -8.29
N GLU A 297 -12.60 13.37 -7.97
CA GLU A 297 -13.62 13.80 -8.95
C GLU A 297 -13.35 15.20 -9.53
N ILE A 298 -12.44 15.97 -8.93
CA ILE A 298 -12.20 17.38 -9.27
C ILE A 298 -11.74 17.58 -10.73
N PRO A 299 -10.84 16.78 -11.30
CA PRO A 299 -10.44 16.96 -12.70
C PRO A 299 -11.59 16.76 -13.68
N ALA A 300 -12.45 15.76 -13.42
CA ALA A 300 -13.64 15.51 -14.25
C ALA A 300 -14.62 16.68 -14.15
N LEU A 301 -14.88 17.18 -12.94
CA LEU A 301 -15.73 18.36 -12.73
C LEU A 301 -15.14 19.61 -13.40
N LYS A 302 -13.85 19.91 -13.23
CA LYS A 302 -13.21 21.04 -13.92
C LYS A 302 -13.36 20.97 -15.44
N LYS A 303 -13.21 19.79 -16.02
CA LYS A 303 -13.41 19.56 -17.45
C LYS A 303 -14.88 19.77 -17.86
N ILE A 304 -15.84 19.27 -17.08
CA ILE A 304 -17.28 19.43 -17.32
C ILE A 304 -17.69 20.90 -17.28
N TYR A 305 -17.20 21.66 -16.29
CA TYR A 305 -17.56 23.07 -16.11
C TYR A 305 -16.65 24.04 -16.88
N GLY A 306 -15.61 23.55 -17.55
CA GLY A 306 -14.69 24.38 -18.34
C GLY A 306 -13.87 25.38 -17.52
N VAL A 307 -13.47 25.01 -16.30
CA VAL A 307 -12.74 25.91 -15.36
C VAL A 307 -11.32 25.42 -15.05
N LEU A 308 -10.39 26.34 -14.80
CA LEU A 308 -9.00 26.03 -14.40
C LEU A 308 -8.89 25.76 -12.89
N HIS A 309 -9.71 26.41 -12.07
CA HIS A 309 -9.61 26.33 -10.61
C HIS A 309 -10.87 25.73 -9.97
N ALA A 310 -10.68 25.05 -8.86
CA ALA A 310 -11.76 24.55 -8.02
C ALA A 310 -11.42 24.86 -6.56
N LYS A 311 -12.39 25.40 -5.83
CA LYS A 311 -12.25 25.72 -4.40
C LYS A 311 -13.24 24.89 -3.61
N LEU A 312 -12.73 24.08 -2.69
CA LEU A 312 -13.54 23.18 -1.88
C LEU A 312 -13.86 23.78 -0.51
N PHE A 313 -15.09 23.59 -0.06
CA PHE A 313 -15.57 23.88 1.27
C PHE A 313 -16.09 22.61 1.93
N LEU A 314 -16.04 22.56 3.26
CA LEU A 314 -16.60 21.45 4.02
C LEU A 314 -18.12 21.62 4.13
N ALA A 315 -18.87 20.57 3.85
CA ALA A 315 -20.28 20.43 4.24
C ALA A 315 -20.53 19.03 4.79
N PHE A 316 -21.62 18.82 5.53
CA PHE A 316 -21.93 17.50 6.09
C PHE A 316 -22.58 16.59 5.06
N GLY A 317 -22.27 15.28 5.15
CA GLY A 317 -22.74 14.29 4.18
C GLY A 317 -24.27 14.23 4.09
N ASP A 318 -24.95 14.24 5.22
CA ASP A 318 -26.42 14.25 5.26
C ASP A 318 -27.01 15.53 4.62
N ASP A 319 -26.41 16.70 4.87
CA ASP A 319 -26.84 17.95 4.22
C ASP A 319 -26.62 17.90 2.70
N ILE A 320 -25.52 17.30 2.23
CA ILE A 320 -25.23 17.13 0.80
C ILE A 320 -26.25 16.18 0.14
N ARG A 321 -26.59 15.06 0.80
CA ARG A 321 -27.61 14.12 0.31
C ARG A 321 -28.98 14.78 0.23
N GLU A 322 -29.39 15.48 1.29
CA GLU A 322 -30.65 16.23 1.32
C GLU A 322 -30.67 17.36 0.28
N PHE A 323 -29.54 17.99 0.03
CA PHE A 323 -29.39 18.97 -1.04
C PHE A 323 -29.59 18.31 -2.41
N LEU A 324 -28.95 17.17 -2.69
CA LEU A 324 -29.09 16.44 -3.95
C LEU A 324 -30.51 15.89 -4.15
N ASP A 325 -31.17 15.39 -3.11
CA ASP A 325 -32.54 14.86 -3.21
C ASP A 325 -33.54 15.96 -3.60
N ARG A 326 -33.33 17.20 -3.14
CA ARG A 326 -34.14 18.37 -3.54
C ARG A 326 -33.94 18.82 -4.99
N HIS A 327 -32.79 18.49 -5.59
CA HIS A 327 -32.40 18.92 -6.94
C HIS A 327 -32.23 17.74 -7.91
N ALA A 328 -32.86 16.60 -7.60
CA ALA A 328 -32.88 15.46 -8.51
C ALA A 328 -33.60 15.85 -9.81
N PRO A 329 -33.01 15.57 -10.99
CA PRO A 329 -33.69 15.84 -12.25
C PRO A 329 -34.99 15.01 -12.33
N ALA A 330 -36.09 15.65 -12.75
CA ALA A 330 -37.27 14.91 -13.17
C ALA A 330 -36.91 14.02 -14.37
N GLU A 331 -37.38 12.78 -14.41
CA GLU A 331 -36.99 11.80 -15.42
C GLU A 331 -37.20 12.31 -16.86
N GLY A 332 -36.10 12.41 -17.63
CA GLY A 332 -36.08 12.39 -19.09
C GLY A 332 -35.83 13.73 -19.80
N GLU A 333 -34.58 13.96 -20.26
CA GLU A 333 -34.21 14.30 -21.66
C GLU A 333 -32.69 14.63 -21.78
N PRO A 334 -31.99 14.26 -22.87
CA PRO A 334 -30.56 14.53 -23.03
C PRO A 334 -30.30 15.90 -23.68
N VAL A 335 -29.41 16.68 -23.09
CA VAL A 335 -29.05 18.04 -23.54
C VAL A 335 -27.95 18.01 -24.61
N ALA A 336 -28.22 18.67 -25.74
CA ALA A 336 -27.28 18.93 -26.82
C ALA A 336 -26.27 20.02 -26.43
N ALA A 337 -25.02 19.86 -26.89
CA ALA A 337 -23.94 20.82 -26.71
C ALA A 337 -24.00 21.93 -27.77
N GLU A 338 -23.83 23.19 -27.35
CA GLU A 338 -23.51 24.31 -28.24
C GLU A 338 -22.36 25.17 -27.68
N GLU A 339 -21.66 25.76 -28.64
CA GLU A 339 -20.31 26.31 -28.58
C GLU A 339 -20.20 27.76 -28.06
N ALA A 340 -18.96 28.04 -27.66
CA ALA A 340 -18.22 29.30 -27.52
C ALA A 340 -18.88 30.65 -27.87
N GLY A 341 -18.64 31.62 -26.97
CA GLY A 341 -18.73 33.05 -27.25
C GLY A 341 -17.70 33.84 -26.41
N ASP A 342 -16.78 34.49 -27.13
CA ASP A 342 -15.70 35.37 -26.66
C ASP A 342 -16.22 36.75 -26.23
N HIS A 343 -15.59 37.41 -25.23
CA HIS A 343 -15.37 38.87 -25.19
C HIS A 343 -14.63 39.37 -23.92
N HIS A 344 -13.67 40.27 -24.20
CA HIS A 344 -12.81 41.08 -23.32
C HIS A 344 -13.54 42.09 -22.38
N GLY A 345 -12.87 42.51 -21.29
CA GLY A 345 -13.04 43.88 -20.77
C GLY A 345 -12.78 44.16 -19.27
N MET A 346 -11.52 44.49 -18.95
CA MET A 346 -10.98 45.49 -17.98
C MET A 346 -11.57 45.75 -16.56
N ALA A 347 -10.66 45.63 -15.59
CA ALA A 347 -10.27 46.57 -14.52
C ALA A 347 -11.27 47.03 -13.42
N GLY A 348 -10.87 46.81 -12.16
CA GLY A 348 -11.40 47.51 -10.98
C GLY A 348 -10.79 47.01 -9.67
N THR A 349 -9.94 47.84 -9.07
CA THR A 349 -9.11 47.60 -7.86
C THR A 349 -9.85 47.78 -6.52
N GLN A 350 -9.43 46.97 -5.55
CA GLN A 350 -9.32 47.21 -4.09
C GLN A 350 -10.57 47.46 -3.22
N GLN A 351 -10.73 46.62 -2.19
CA GLN A 351 -10.51 47.06 -0.80
C GLN A 351 -10.21 45.85 0.10
N LEU A 352 -9.08 45.94 0.80
CA LEU A 352 -8.62 45.05 1.87
C LEU A 352 -9.07 45.66 3.20
N GLU A 353 -9.68 44.86 4.07
CA GLU A 353 -9.67 45.08 5.52
C GLU A 353 -8.89 43.94 6.17
N GLU A 354 -8.00 44.33 7.09
CA GLU A 354 -7.01 43.54 7.79
C GLU A 354 -7.65 42.63 8.85
N ALA A 355 -7.15 41.40 8.97
CA ALA A 355 -7.26 40.62 10.19
C ALA A 355 -6.03 39.71 10.35
N GLU A 356 -5.23 40.09 11.34
CA GLU A 356 -4.32 39.32 12.20
C GLU A 356 -3.45 38.18 11.63
N ILE A 357 -2.17 38.29 11.98
CA ILE A 357 -1.04 37.45 11.58
C ILE A 357 -1.24 36.01 12.08
N ALA A 358 -1.64 35.11 11.18
CA ALA A 358 -1.38 33.68 11.28
C ALA A 358 -0.16 33.33 10.42
N VAL A 359 0.82 32.64 11.00
CA VAL A 359 2.05 32.20 10.33
C VAL A 359 1.70 31.49 9.00
N ASP A 360 2.10 32.12 7.90
CA ASP A 360 1.68 31.80 6.54
C ASP A 360 2.13 30.38 6.12
N SER A 361 1.18 29.46 5.96
CA SER A 361 1.41 28.07 5.53
C SER A 361 1.28 27.86 4.01
N ARG A 362 0.84 28.88 3.26
CA ARG A 362 0.77 28.85 1.79
C ARG A 362 2.12 28.65 1.11
N PRO A 363 3.23 29.25 1.59
CA PRO A 363 4.56 29.04 1.00
C PRO A 363 5.02 27.59 1.06
N ALA A 364 4.72 26.85 2.15
CA ALA A 364 5.12 25.46 2.30
C ALA A 364 4.36 24.52 1.34
N ILE A 365 3.06 24.78 1.11
CA ILE A 365 2.24 24.02 0.16
C ILE A 365 2.78 24.20 -1.26
N GLN A 366 3.00 25.45 -1.68
CA GLN A 366 3.52 25.75 -3.01
C GLN A 366 4.92 25.18 -3.22
N LEU A 367 5.78 25.28 -2.20
CA LEU A 367 7.14 24.75 -2.24
C LEU A 367 7.17 23.22 -2.37
N VAL A 368 6.37 22.49 -1.57
CA VAL A 368 6.31 21.03 -1.63
C VAL A 368 5.74 20.55 -2.98
N ASN A 369 4.66 21.15 -3.46
CA ASN A 369 4.07 20.79 -4.74
C ASN A 369 5.06 21.02 -5.89
N LYS A 370 5.69 22.20 -5.92
CA LYS A 370 6.71 22.53 -6.92
C LYS A 370 7.92 21.61 -6.83
N MET A 371 8.39 21.29 -5.63
CA MET A 371 9.52 20.38 -5.42
C MET A 371 9.24 18.98 -5.99
N ILE A 372 8.05 18.42 -5.73
CA ILE A 372 7.66 17.11 -6.27
C ILE A 372 7.56 17.16 -7.80
N GLU A 373 6.96 18.22 -8.34
CA GLU A 373 6.77 18.38 -9.79
C GLU A 373 8.11 18.60 -10.54
N ASP A 374 8.98 19.46 -10.02
CA ASP A 374 10.32 19.70 -10.56
C ASP A 374 11.15 18.41 -10.51
N ALA A 375 11.06 17.63 -9.42
CA ALA A 375 11.77 16.36 -9.30
C ALA A 375 11.27 15.32 -10.32
N TYR A 376 9.95 15.20 -10.51
CA TYR A 376 9.35 14.32 -11.51
C TYR A 376 9.82 14.69 -12.92
N HIS A 377 9.74 15.97 -13.29
CA HIS A 377 10.18 16.43 -14.62
C HIS A 377 11.69 16.36 -14.83
N ALA A 378 12.49 16.46 -13.76
CA ALA A 378 13.92 16.21 -13.80
C ALA A 378 14.30 14.73 -13.93
N GLY A 379 13.33 13.81 -13.84
CA GLY A 379 13.58 12.36 -13.87
C GLY A 379 14.28 11.85 -12.60
N ALA A 380 14.04 12.48 -11.46
CA ALA A 380 14.61 12.06 -10.18
C ALA A 380 13.96 10.76 -9.67
N SER A 381 14.77 9.88 -9.07
CA SER A 381 14.29 8.70 -8.36
C SER A 381 13.91 9.00 -6.91
N ASP A 382 14.64 9.93 -6.28
CA ASP A 382 14.44 10.28 -4.87
C ASP A 382 14.60 11.78 -4.65
N ILE A 383 13.79 12.34 -3.77
CA ILE A 383 13.86 13.69 -3.22
C ILE A 383 14.31 13.56 -1.77
N HIS A 384 15.36 14.27 -1.40
CA HIS A 384 15.90 14.31 -0.05
C HIS A 384 15.70 15.70 0.54
N VAL A 385 15.10 15.80 1.73
CA VAL A 385 14.96 17.03 2.51
C VAL A 385 15.73 16.83 3.82
N GLU A 386 16.81 17.59 3.98
CA GLU A 386 17.85 17.36 5.00
C GLU A 386 18.01 18.60 5.90
N PRO A 387 17.33 18.62 7.06
CA PRO A 387 17.45 19.71 8.03
C PRO A 387 18.75 19.69 8.81
N TYR A 388 19.29 20.87 9.10
CA TYR A 388 20.51 21.08 9.89
C TYR A 388 20.26 21.86 11.19
N GLY A 389 19.09 21.66 11.81
CA GLY A 389 18.70 22.29 13.07
C GLY A 389 18.20 23.73 12.91
N LEU A 390 18.21 24.48 14.01
CA LEU A 390 17.71 25.87 14.07
C LEU A 390 18.77 26.92 13.69
N THR A 391 19.97 26.47 13.34
CA THR A 391 21.13 27.35 13.08
C THR A 391 21.36 27.56 11.59
N MET A 392 21.14 26.54 10.76
CA MET A 392 21.41 26.57 9.31
C MET A 392 20.16 26.23 8.49
N ASP A 393 20.15 26.69 7.24
CA ASP A 393 19.10 26.33 6.28
C ASP A 393 19.18 24.84 5.93
N SER A 394 18.03 24.28 5.58
CA SER A 394 17.91 22.87 5.20
C SER A 394 18.21 22.69 3.73
N GLU A 395 18.84 21.57 3.36
CA GLU A 395 19.17 21.28 1.97
C GLU A 395 18.13 20.35 1.34
N VAL A 396 17.83 20.58 0.06
CA VAL A 396 17.03 19.68 -0.76
C VAL A 396 17.90 19.15 -1.89
N ARG A 397 17.97 17.83 -2.00
CA ARG A 397 18.76 17.13 -3.02
C ARG A 397 17.89 16.19 -3.82
N TYR A 398 18.07 16.15 -5.14
CA TYR A 398 17.45 15.13 -5.98
C TYR A 398 18.47 14.06 -6.32
N ARG A 399 18.04 12.81 -6.34
CA ARG A 399 18.80 11.71 -6.94
C ARG A 399 18.34 11.53 -8.37
N VAL A 400 19.18 11.87 -9.34
CA VAL A 400 18.92 11.65 -10.77
C VAL A 400 19.97 10.68 -11.30
N ASP A 401 19.54 9.61 -11.95
CA ASP A 401 20.41 8.54 -12.48
C ASP A 401 21.45 8.02 -11.45
N GLY A 402 21.03 7.92 -10.19
CA GLY A 402 21.85 7.41 -9.08
C GLY A 402 22.71 8.46 -8.37
N GLN A 403 22.87 9.66 -8.92
CA GLN A 403 23.68 10.73 -8.34
C GLN A 403 22.82 11.76 -7.58
N CYS A 404 23.20 12.07 -6.34
CA CYS A 404 22.57 13.15 -5.58
C CYS A 404 23.17 14.50 -5.94
N SER A 405 22.32 15.47 -6.28
CA SER A 405 22.71 16.87 -6.51
C SER A 405 21.84 17.81 -5.69
N HIS A 406 22.45 18.83 -5.09
CA HIS A 406 21.73 19.90 -4.40
C HIS A 406 20.89 20.71 -5.40
N VAL A 407 19.64 21.00 -5.03
CA VAL A 407 18.68 21.72 -5.88
C VAL A 407 18.27 23.04 -5.27
N LEU A 408 17.88 23.06 -3.99
CA LEU A 408 17.47 24.29 -3.30
C LEU A 408 17.75 24.21 -1.81
N ARG A 409 17.70 25.38 -1.16
CA ARG A 409 17.73 25.52 0.29
C ARG A 409 16.38 25.98 0.81
N ILE A 410 15.97 25.40 1.93
CA ILE A 410 14.76 25.80 2.65
C ILE A 410 15.23 26.63 3.85
N PRO A 411 14.77 27.89 3.99
CA PRO A 411 15.06 28.70 5.16
C PRO A 411 14.73 27.94 6.44
N LYS A 412 15.60 27.98 7.43
CA LYS A 412 15.45 27.24 8.70
C LYS A 412 14.11 27.42 9.42
N GLN A 413 13.46 28.57 9.22
CA GLN A 413 12.15 28.89 9.80
C GLN A 413 11.01 28.08 9.15
N ASN A 414 11.21 27.61 7.92
CA ASN A 414 10.17 26.98 7.09
C ASN A 414 10.33 25.45 6.97
N VAL A 415 11.45 24.87 7.39
CA VAL A 415 11.63 23.41 7.22
C VAL A 415 10.61 22.59 7.99
N ASN A 416 10.22 23.05 9.19
CA ASN A 416 9.20 22.37 9.99
C ASN A 416 7.82 22.37 9.30
N SER A 417 7.46 23.45 8.60
CA SER A 417 6.19 23.52 7.86
C SER A 417 6.24 22.67 6.58
N VAL A 418 7.40 22.55 5.94
CA VAL A 418 7.63 21.63 4.82
C VAL A 418 7.50 20.17 5.25
N ILE A 419 8.18 19.76 6.33
CA ILE A 419 8.11 18.39 6.87
C ILE A 419 6.66 18.07 7.30
N ALA A 420 6.00 18.99 7.99
CA ALA A 420 4.60 18.83 8.38
C ALA A 420 3.69 18.67 7.15
N ARG A 421 3.89 19.46 6.10
CA ARG A 421 3.13 19.33 4.85
C ARG A 421 3.34 17.97 4.18
N ILE A 422 4.59 17.48 4.11
CA ILE A 422 4.89 16.16 3.54
C ILE A 422 4.23 15.06 4.38
N LYS A 423 4.28 15.15 5.71
CA LYS A 423 3.60 14.22 6.60
C LYS A 423 2.08 14.20 6.39
N VAL A 424 1.46 15.37 6.23
CA VAL A 424 0.02 15.46 5.91
C VAL A 424 -0.30 14.77 4.59
N LEU A 425 0.48 15.00 3.54
CA LEU A 425 0.26 14.37 2.24
C LEU A 425 0.40 12.83 2.30
N ALA A 426 1.24 12.33 3.20
CA ALA A 426 1.56 10.92 3.34
C ALA A 426 0.78 10.19 4.46
N ASP A 427 -0.21 10.85 5.08
CA ASP A 427 -0.99 10.36 6.23
C ASP A 427 -0.12 9.96 7.45
N LEU A 428 0.93 10.74 7.73
CA LEU A 428 1.87 10.54 8.83
C LEU A 428 1.59 11.46 10.02
N ASP A 429 1.98 11.02 11.23
CA ASP A 429 1.78 11.79 12.46
C ASP A 429 2.81 12.92 12.60
N ILE A 430 2.33 14.17 12.57
CA ILE A 430 3.14 15.39 12.68
C ILE A 430 3.79 15.52 14.07
N SER A 431 3.10 15.04 15.11
CA SER A 431 3.57 15.11 16.51
C SER A 431 4.70 14.12 16.78
N VAL A 432 4.73 13.00 16.04
CA VAL A 432 5.77 11.98 16.15
C VAL A 432 7.00 12.41 15.37
N LYS A 433 8.01 12.91 16.08
CA LYS A 433 9.31 13.30 15.50
C LYS A 433 10.49 12.45 15.99
N ARG A 434 10.22 11.46 16.85
CA ARG A 434 11.25 10.65 17.54
C ARG A 434 11.29 9.19 17.10
N LYS A 435 10.52 8.83 16.08
CA LYS A 435 10.48 7.48 15.50
C LYS A 435 10.37 7.62 13.98
N PRO A 436 11.00 6.72 13.20
CA PRO A 436 10.80 6.68 11.77
C PRO A 436 9.33 6.47 11.42
N GLN A 437 8.89 7.05 10.30
CA GLN A 437 7.54 6.87 9.75
C GLN A 437 7.61 6.63 8.25
N ASP A 438 6.77 5.72 7.75
CA ASP A 438 6.67 5.39 6.33
C ASP A 438 5.24 5.66 5.85
N GLY A 439 5.10 6.27 4.68
CA GLY A 439 3.80 6.60 4.08
C GLY A 439 3.85 6.61 2.57
N LYS A 440 2.71 6.90 1.95
CA LYS A 440 2.58 7.04 0.49
C LYS A 440 1.83 8.32 0.16
N ILE A 441 2.26 9.00 -0.91
CA ILE A 441 1.59 10.17 -1.46
C ILE A 441 1.10 9.81 -2.87
N LYS A 442 -0.17 10.06 -3.16
CA LYS A 442 -0.66 10.14 -4.54
C LYS A 442 -0.68 11.61 -4.94
N PHE A 443 0.14 11.98 -5.90
CA PHE A 443 0.32 13.35 -6.36
C PHE A 443 -0.06 13.43 -7.84
N THR A 444 -0.85 14.43 -8.22
CA THR A 444 -1.14 14.71 -9.62
C THR A 444 -0.44 16.01 -10.00
N THR A 445 0.43 15.96 -11.02
CA THR A 445 1.15 17.14 -11.51
C THR A 445 0.18 18.16 -12.08
N THR A 446 0.62 19.41 -12.26
CA THR A 446 -0.20 20.44 -12.91
C THR A 446 -0.56 20.08 -14.36
N ARG A 447 0.23 19.18 -14.98
CA ARG A 447 0.00 18.63 -16.32
C ARG A 447 -0.96 17.43 -16.35
N GLY A 448 -1.38 16.92 -15.19
CA GLY A 448 -2.29 15.79 -15.07
C GLY A 448 -1.62 14.41 -15.02
N ASP A 449 -0.29 14.35 -14.86
CA ASP A 449 0.43 13.08 -14.66
C ASP A 449 0.19 12.59 -13.24
N ASN A 450 -0.12 11.30 -13.07
CA ASN A 450 -0.25 10.69 -11.76
C ASN A 450 1.11 10.15 -11.30
N VAL A 451 1.55 10.61 -10.13
CA VAL A 451 2.82 10.25 -9.51
C VAL A 451 2.52 9.66 -8.14
N GLU A 452 2.94 8.41 -7.93
CA GLU A 452 2.93 7.82 -6.59
C GLU A 452 4.30 8.02 -5.96
N LEU A 453 4.36 8.50 -4.72
CA LEU A 453 5.60 8.65 -3.97
C LEU A 453 5.54 7.81 -2.71
N ARG A 454 6.65 7.15 -2.36
CA ARG A 454 6.86 6.58 -1.04
C ARG A 454 7.61 7.59 -0.18
N VAL A 455 7.13 7.83 1.03
CA VAL A 455 7.73 8.77 1.97
C VAL A 455 8.30 8.02 3.15
N ALA A 456 9.51 8.38 3.56
CA ALA A 456 10.09 7.97 4.83
C ALA A 456 10.55 9.23 5.58
N THR A 457 10.14 9.38 6.84
CA THR A 457 10.70 10.37 7.76
C THR A 457 11.56 9.67 8.79
N VAL A 458 12.75 10.20 9.06
CA VAL A 458 13.74 9.59 9.95
C VAL A 458 14.26 10.63 10.93
N PRO A 459 14.14 10.41 12.26
CA PRO A 459 14.73 11.31 13.24
C PRO A 459 16.25 11.29 13.14
N THR A 460 16.86 12.46 13.05
CA THR A 460 18.32 12.64 12.97
C THR A 460 18.84 13.51 14.12
N ALA A 461 20.16 13.64 14.25
CA ALA A 461 20.79 14.36 15.34
C ALA A 461 20.33 15.83 15.40
N GLY A 462 20.27 16.41 16.59
CA GLY A 462 19.85 17.81 16.78
C GLY A 462 18.34 18.03 16.80
N GLY A 463 17.53 16.98 16.99
CA GLY A 463 16.06 17.08 16.99
C GLY A 463 15.47 17.25 15.60
N ASN A 464 16.26 16.93 14.57
CA ASN A 464 15.92 17.02 13.17
C ASN A 464 15.11 15.81 12.71
N GLU A 465 14.45 15.96 11.58
CA GLU A 465 13.71 14.89 10.92
C GLU A 465 13.95 14.96 9.42
N ASP A 466 14.80 14.06 8.93
CA ASP A 466 15.10 13.95 7.51
C ASP A 466 13.92 13.29 6.80
N VAL A 467 13.65 13.74 5.58
CA VAL A 467 12.56 13.20 4.76
C VAL A 467 13.10 12.74 3.42
N VAL A 468 12.75 11.52 3.04
CA VAL A 468 13.04 10.96 1.71
C VAL A 468 11.72 10.65 1.03
N LEU A 469 11.52 11.20 -0.17
CA LEU A 469 10.40 10.86 -1.05
C LEU A 469 10.95 10.12 -2.26
N ARG A 470 10.61 8.84 -2.40
CA ARG A 470 10.92 8.06 -3.59
C ARG A 470 9.79 8.22 -4.59
N ILE A 471 10.11 8.73 -5.78
CA ILE A 471 9.15 8.81 -6.89
C ILE A 471 9.04 7.42 -7.51
N LEU A 472 7.84 6.86 -7.50
CA LEU A 472 7.54 5.61 -8.19
C LEU A 472 7.22 5.95 -9.65
N ALA A 473 7.91 5.29 -10.58
CA ALA A 473 7.66 5.48 -12.00
C ALA A 473 6.26 4.98 -12.38
N ASP A 474 5.63 5.62 -13.37
CA ASP A 474 4.33 5.20 -13.90
C ASP A 474 4.39 3.72 -14.30
N SER A 475 3.44 2.97 -13.76
CA SER A 475 3.58 1.55 -13.41
C SER A 475 3.31 0.63 -14.59
N LYS A 476 3.96 0.85 -15.73
CA LYS A 476 3.89 -0.06 -16.88
C LYS A 476 5.21 -0.82 -17.02
N PRO A 477 5.18 -2.15 -17.12
CA PRO A 477 6.40 -2.92 -17.39
C PRO A 477 6.95 -2.52 -18.75
N LEU A 478 8.27 -2.33 -18.82
CA LEU A 478 8.95 -2.10 -20.09
C LEU A 478 8.97 -3.39 -20.92
N PRO A 479 8.88 -3.32 -22.26
CA PRO A 479 9.07 -4.49 -23.11
C PRO A 479 10.45 -5.09 -22.92
N LEU A 480 10.55 -6.41 -22.76
CA LEU A 480 11.81 -7.11 -22.51
C LEU A 480 12.86 -6.86 -23.62
N GLN A 481 12.39 -6.74 -24.87
CA GLN A 481 13.19 -6.44 -26.06
C GLN A 481 13.85 -5.06 -26.01
N GLU A 482 13.23 -4.09 -25.32
CA GLU A 482 13.74 -2.72 -25.25
C GLU A 482 14.82 -2.56 -24.17
N ILE A 483 14.78 -3.41 -23.14
CA ILE A 483 15.71 -3.35 -22.01
C ILE A 483 16.88 -4.34 -22.13
N THR A 484 16.78 -5.36 -22.99
CA THR A 484 17.83 -6.37 -23.20
C THR A 484 18.38 -6.33 -24.63
N PRO A 485 19.68 -6.61 -24.84
CA PRO A 485 20.22 -6.75 -26.19
C PRO A 485 19.66 -8.02 -26.88
N PRO A 486 19.54 -8.06 -28.22
CA PRO A 486 18.91 -9.17 -28.95
C PRO A 486 19.46 -10.56 -28.58
N ARG A 487 20.77 -10.68 -28.35
CA ARG A 487 21.42 -11.93 -27.92
C ARG A 487 20.87 -12.44 -26.59
N VAL A 488 20.71 -11.55 -25.60
CA VAL A 488 20.18 -11.89 -24.27
C VAL A 488 18.67 -12.12 -24.38
N PHE A 489 17.94 -11.29 -25.12
CA PHE A 489 16.52 -11.45 -25.36
C PHE A 489 16.17 -12.85 -25.90
N ASN A 490 16.82 -13.28 -26.98
CA ASN A 490 16.56 -14.57 -27.62
C ASN A 490 16.84 -15.74 -26.66
N ARG A 491 18.00 -15.74 -26.01
CA ARG A 491 18.36 -16.82 -25.07
C ARG A 491 17.51 -16.82 -23.80
N MET A 492 17.14 -15.66 -23.30
CA MET A 492 16.29 -15.52 -22.12
C MET A 492 14.88 -16.01 -22.42
N THR A 493 14.30 -15.64 -23.56
CA THR A 493 12.94 -16.05 -23.97
C THR A 493 12.80 -17.56 -24.17
N GLU A 494 13.82 -18.23 -24.70
CA GLU A 494 13.87 -19.71 -24.77
C GLU A 494 13.77 -20.38 -23.39
N VAL A 495 14.25 -19.70 -22.35
CA VAL A 495 14.26 -20.22 -20.98
C VAL A 495 12.98 -19.89 -20.23
N ILE A 496 12.56 -18.62 -20.22
CA ILE A 496 11.42 -18.14 -19.43
C ILE A 496 10.06 -18.60 -19.98
N THR A 497 10.03 -19.20 -21.17
CA THR A 497 8.81 -19.78 -21.77
C THR A 497 8.62 -21.26 -21.47
N ARG A 498 9.58 -21.91 -20.80
CA ARG A 498 9.48 -23.30 -20.35
C ARG A 498 8.29 -23.48 -19.38
N PRO A 499 7.70 -24.69 -19.33
CA PRO A 499 6.54 -24.95 -18.47
C PRO A 499 6.87 -24.84 -16.98
N HIS A 500 8.08 -25.25 -16.57
CA HIS A 500 8.50 -25.23 -15.18
C HIS A 500 10.01 -25.06 -15.04
N GLY A 501 10.46 -24.73 -13.83
CA GLY A 501 11.86 -24.54 -13.47
C GLY A 501 12.15 -23.18 -12.84
N LEU A 502 13.38 -22.99 -12.36
CA LEU A 502 13.82 -21.80 -11.62
C LEU A 502 14.63 -20.86 -12.51
N PHE A 503 14.22 -19.60 -12.60
CA PHE A 503 14.96 -18.52 -13.26
C PHE A 503 15.27 -17.39 -12.28
N LEU A 504 16.54 -17.01 -12.18
CA LEU A 504 17.01 -16.03 -11.20
C LEU A 504 17.52 -14.76 -11.88
N VAL A 505 17.16 -13.60 -11.33
CA VAL A 505 17.78 -12.32 -11.69
C VAL A 505 18.60 -11.82 -10.50
N VAL A 506 19.89 -11.62 -10.70
CA VAL A 506 20.84 -11.35 -9.60
C VAL A 506 21.63 -10.07 -9.84
N GLY A 507 22.09 -9.47 -8.75
CA GLY A 507 22.87 -8.24 -8.78
C GLY A 507 22.70 -7.38 -7.53
N PRO A 508 23.50 -6.32 -7.37
CA PRO A 508 23.40 -5.43 -6.22
C PRO A 508 22.08 -4.62 -6.20
N THR A 509 21.87 -3.86 -5.13
CA THR A 509 20.74 -2.93 -5.05
C THR A 509 20.83 -1.88 -6.15
N GLY A 510 19.70 -1.55 -6.78
CA GLY A 510 19.65 -0.57 -7.87
C GLY A 510 20.18 -1.07 -9.22
N SER A 511 20.44 -2.38 -9.38
CA SER A 511 20.86 -2.94 -10.66
C SER A 511 19.74 -3.18 -11.67
N GLY A 512 18.48 -2.89 -11.31
CA GLY A 512 17.32 -3.05 -12.21
C GLY A 512 16.68 -4.44 -12.24
N LYS A 513 16.96 -5.30 -11.24
CA LYS A 513 16.40 -6.67 -11.15
C LYS A 513 14.88 -6.70 -11.26
N THR A 514 14.20 -5.90 -10.46
CA THR A 514 12.73 -5.80 -10.43
C THR A 514 12.18 -5.41 -11.80
N THR A 515 12.78 -4.42 -12.46
CA THR A 515 12.38 -4.00 -13.82
C THR A 515 12.49 -5.15 -14.81
N THR A 516 13.62 -5.86 -14.84
CA THR A 516 13.83 -6.99 -15.75
C THR A 516 12.88 -8.15 -15.47
N LEU A 517 12.68 -8.46 -14.19
CA LEU A 517 11.80 -9.54 -13.77
C LEU A 517 10.34 -9.23 -14.15
N HIS A 518 9.87 -8.02 -13.92
CA HIS A 518 8.53 -7.60 -14.37
C HIS A 518 8.40 -7.54 -15.89
N SER A 519 9.47 -7.22 -16.62
CA SER A 519 9.47 -7.27 -18.08
C SER A 519 9.36 -8.71 -18.60
N ALA A 520 10.02 -9.66 -17.92
CA ALA A 520 9.91 -11.08 -18.20
C ALA A 520 8.50 -11.63 -17.90
N LEU A 521 7.93 -11.27 -16.74
CA LEU A 521 6.55 -11.63 -16.39
C LEU A 521 5.56 -11.05 -17.39
N HIS A 522 5.74 -9.79 -17.81
CA HIS A 522 4.91 -9.16 -18.82
C HIS A 522 4.96 -9.92 -20.15
N TYR A 523 6.14 -10.37 -20.56
CA TYR A 523 6.31 -11.14 -21.80
C TYR A 523 5.55 -12.47 -21.79
N ILE A 524 5.46 -13.16 -20.65
CA ILE A 524 4.76 -14.45 -20.53
C ILE A 524 3.30 -14.31 -20.05
N ASN A 525 2.83 -13.08 -19.81
CA ASN A 525 1.50 -12.79 -19.28
C ASN A 525 0.42 -13.03 -20.34
N THR A 526 -0.13 -14.24 -20.33
CA THR A 526 -1.15 -14.72 -21.25
C THR A 526 -2.42 -15.08 -20.46
N PRO A 527 -3.62 -14.97 -21.04
CA PRO A 527 -4.88 -15.31 -20.34
C PRO A 527 -4.89 -16.73 -19.76
N GLU A 528 -4.15 -17.64 -20.37
CA GLU A 528 -4.09 -19.06 -20.02
C GLU A 528 -3.15 -19.34 -18.84
N LYS A 529 -2.28 -18.39 -18.46
CA LYS A 529 -1.33 -18.55 -17.35
C LYS A 529 -1.74 -17.75 -16.13
N LYS A 530 -1.83 -18.42 -14.99
CA LYS A 530 -2.05 -17.81 -13.67
C LYS A 530 -0.72 -17.48 -13.01
N ILE A 531 -0.45 -16.19 -12.89
CA ILE A 531 0.81 -15.66 -12.35
C ILE A 531 0.57 -15.07 -10.95
N TRP A 532 1.23 -15.63 -9.93
CA TRP A 532 1.22 -15.10 -8.56
C TRP A 532 2.57 -14.50 -8.20
N THR A 533 2.57 -13.34 -7.55
CA THR A 533 3.80 -12.69 -7.10
C THR A 533 3.71 -12.33 -5.62
N ALA A 534 4.79 -12.52 -4.88
CA ALA A 534 4.99 -11.98 -3.54
C ALA A 534 6.14 -10.99 -3.55
N GLU A 535 5.90 -9.75 -3.12
CA GLU A 535 6.84 -8.63 -3.27
C GLU A 535 6.91 -7.79 -1.98
N ASP A 536 8.04 -7.11 -1.74
CA ASP A 536 8.26 -6.27 -0.55
C ASP A 536 8.95 -4.94 -0.91
N PRO A 537 8.18 -3.88 -1.29
CA PRO A 537 6.76 -3.86 -1.61
C PRO A 537 6.47 -4.22 -3.07
N VAL A 538 5.19 -4.17 -3.49
CA VAL A 538 4.83 -4.23 -4.91
C VAL A 538 5.22 -2.91 -5.58
N GLU A 539 6.19 -2.95 -6.50
CA GLU A 539 6.76 -1.76 -7.15
C GLU A 539 6.12 -1.48 -8.53
N ILE A 540 5.84 -2.52 -9.31
CA ILE A 540 5.26 -2.41 -10.66
C ILE A 540 3.97 -3.21 -10.71
N THR A 541 2.83 -2.54 -10.85
CA THR A 541 1.54 -3.21 -11.00
C THR A 541 1.33 -3.69 -12.44
N GLN A 542 0.79 -4.90 -12.61
CA GLN A 542 0.46 -5.43 -13.93
C GLN A 542 -0.91 -6.07 -13.95
N TYR A 543 -1.68 -5.76 -14.99
CA TYR A 543 -2.93 -6.45 -15.25
C TYR A 543 -2.70 -7.97 -15.38
N ARG A 544 -3.65 -8.77 -14.84
CA ARG A 544 -3.65 -10.25 -14.74
C ARG A 544 -2.69 -10.90 -13.75
N LEU A 545 -1.68 -10.21 -13.25
CA LEU A 545 -0.87 -10.75 -12.15
C LEU A 545 -1.68 -10.71 -10.84
N ARG A 546 -1.45 -11.70 -9.97
CA ARG A 546 -1.96 -11.74 -8.60
C ARG A 546 -0.83 -11.36 -7.65
N GLN A 547 -0.65 -10.05 -7.49
CA GLN A 547 0.47 -9.49 -6.73
C GLN A 547 0.06 -9.29 -5.27
N VAL A 548 0.78 -9.95 -4.37
CA VAL A 548 0.63 -9.78 -2.93
C VAL A 548 1.84 -9.08 -2.36
N GLN A 549 1.60 -8.15 -1.45
CA GLN A 549 2.66 -7.51 -0.72
C GLN A 549 2.94 -8.28 0.57
N VAL A 550 4.21 -8.55 0.84
CA VAL A 550 4.67 -9.12 2.10
C VAL A 550 4.34 -8.15 3.24
N GLN A 551 3.81 -8.69 4.33
CA GLN A 551 3.46 -7.93 5.52
C GLN A 551 4.01 -8.64 6.76
N PRO A 552 5.29 -8.44 7.09
CA PRO A 552 5.93 -9.12 8.22
C PRO A 552 5.23 -8.83 9.56
N SER A 553 4.60 -7.67 9.69
CA SER A 553 3.84 -7.24 10.87
C SER A 553 2.68 -8.17 11.24
N ILE A 554 2.09 -8.85 10.26
CA ILE A 554 1.01 -9.83 10.45
C ILE A 554 1.46 -11.27 10.17
N GLY A 555 2.78 -11.51 10.04
CA GLY A 555 3.33 -12.82 9.74
C GLY A 555 3.16 -13.29 8.29
N TYR A 556 2.71 -12.42 7.39
CA TYR A 556 2.58 -12.74 5.96
C TYR A 556 3.92 -12.54 5.25
N THR A 557 4.84 -13.49 5.44
CA THR A 557 6.21 -13.50 4.91
C THR A 557 6.29 -14.09 3.48
N PHE A 558 7.44 -14.01 2.82
CA PHE A 558 7.67 -14.70 1.53
C PHE A 558 7.38 -16.19 1.60
N ALA A 559 7.88 -16.89 2.62
CA ALA A 559 7.59 -18.31 2.82
C ALA A 559 6.09 -18.58 3.06
N ALA A 560 5.38 -17.73 3.81
CA ALA A 560 3.95 -17.86 4.01
C ALA A 560 3.16 -17.65 2.70
N ALA A 561 3.51 -16.65 1.91
CA ALA A 561 2.93 -16.40 0.60
C ALA A 561 3.18 -17.58 -0.35
N MET A 562 4.40 -18.12 -0.39
CA MET A 562 4.77 -19.26 -1.20
C MET A 562 3.93 -20.51 -0.87
N ARG A 563 3.68 -20.79 0.41
CA ARG A 563 2.79 -21.89 0.84
C ARG A 563 1.36 -21.68 0.37
N ALA A 564 0.89 -20.44 0.38
CA ALA A 564 -0.45 -20.10 -0.11
C ALA A 564 -0.55 -20.26 -1.62
N PHE A 565 0.47 -19.83 -2.37
CA PHE A 565 0.50 -19.92 -3.82
C PHE A 565 0.42 -21.36 -4.31
N LEU A 566 1.16 -22.30 -3.70
CA LEU A 566 1.12 -23.71 -4.08
C LEU A 566 -0.27 -24.36 -3.93
N ARG A 567 -1.19 -23.75 -3.18
CA ARG A 567 -2.60 -24.18 -3.07
C ARG A 567 -3.55 -23.35 -3.92
N ALA A 568 -3.05 -22.31 -4.57
CA ALA A 568 -3.80 -21.36 -5.36
C ALA A 568 -3.75 -21.68 -6.86
N ASP A 569 -3.35 -22.89 -7.24
CA ASP A 569 -3.30 -23.38 -8.64
C ASP A 569 -2.50 -22.42 -9.56
N PRO A 570 -1.23 -22.11 -9.27
CA PRO A 570 -0.43 -21.19 -10.07
C PRO A 570 0.25 -21.94 -11.23
N ASP A 571 0.47 -21.26 -12.36
CA ASP A 571 1.40 -21.74 -13.41
C ASP A 571 2.80 -21.14 -13.19
N VAL A 572 2.81 -19.86 -12.81
CA VAL A 572 4.02 -19.08 -12.60
C VAL A 572 3.98 -18.46 -11.21
N ILE A 573 5.11 -18.59 -10.50
CA ILE A 573 5.29 -18.00 -9.19
C ILE A 573 6.49 -17.05 -9.24
N MET A 574 6.32 -15.86 -8.69
CA MET A 574 7.41 -14.91 -8.48
C MET A 574 7.55 -14.60 -7.00
N ILE A 575 8.76 -14.79 -6.48
CA ILE A 575 9.12 -14.35 -5.14
C ILE A 575 10.12 -13.22 -5.28
N GLY A 576 9.84 -12.06 -4.68
CA GLY A 576 10.65 -10.86 -4.81
C GLY A 576 12.14 -11.10 -4.55
N GLU A 577 12.47 -11.91 -3.54
CA GLU A 577 13.84 -12.32 -3.24
C GLU A 577 13.92 -13.59 -2.39
N MET A 578 15.02 -14.34 -2.53
CA MET A 578 15.35 -15.49 -1.68
C MET A 578 16.47 -15.11 -0.72
N ARG A 579 16.10 -14.65 0.48
CA ARG A 579 17.07 -14.28 1.53
C ARG A 579 17.54 -15.44 2.39
N ASP A 580 16.68 -16.44 2.54
CA ASP A 580 16.86 -17.54 3.48
C ASP A 580 16.67 -18.91 2.82
N ARG A 581 17.19 -19.94 3.51
CA ARG A 581 17.16 -21.33 3.06
C ARG A 581 15.74 -21.85 2.88
N GLU A 582 14.81 -21.43 3.74
CA GLU A 582 13.42 -21.88 3.71
C GLU A 582 12.76 -21.43 2.40
N THR A 583 12.82 -20.14 2.09
CA THR A 583 12.25 -19.56 0.88
C THR A 583 12.91 -20.13 -0.37
N ALA A 584 14.24 -20.28 -0.36
CA ALA A 584 14.96 -20.87 -1.49
C ALA A 584 14.64 -22.36 -1.72
N GLY A 585 14.52 -23.13 -0.64
CA GLY A 585 14.10 -24.54 -0.71
C GLY A 585 12.71 -24.69 -1.30
N MET A 586 11.76 -23.86 -0.85
CA MET A 586 10.40 -23.86 -1.39
C MET A 586 10.33 -23.47 -2.87
N ALA A 587 11.16 -22.53 -3.32
CA ALA A 587 11.24 -22.15 -4.73
C ALA A 587 11.74 -23.30 -5.61
N ILE A 588 12.73 -24.07 -5.13
CA ILE A 588 13.24 -25.27 -5.80
C ILE A 588 12.16 -26.36 -5.84
N GLU A 589 11.51 -26.65 -4.71
CA GLU A 589 10.43 -27.65 -4.64
C GLU A 589 9.26 -27.30 -5.57
N ALA A 590 8.85 -26.03 -5.61
CA ALA A 590 7.84 -25.55 -6.54
C ALA A 590 8.25 -25.76 -8.01
N SER A 591 9.51 -25.48 -8.31
CA SER A 591 10.07 -25.66 -9.67
C SER A 591 10.08 -27.12 -10.11
N LEU A 592 10.36 -28.04 -9.18
CA LEU A 592 10.35 -29.49 -9.44
C LEU A 592 8.92 -30.06 -9.52
N THR A 593 7.94 -29.39 -8.93
CA THR A 593 6.52 -29.79 -8.94
C THR A 593 5.72 -29.19 -10.09
N GLY A 594 6.41 -28.69 -11.13
CA GLY A 594 5.77 -28.26 -12.38
C GLY A 594 5.44 -26.77 -12.46
N HIS A 595 5.99 -25.94 -11.59
CA HIS A 595 5.79 -24.48 -11.64
C HIS A 595 7.00 -23.78 -12.28
N LEU A 596 6.76 -22.70 -13.02
CA LEU A 596 7.83 -21.78 -13.42
C LEU A 596 8.04 -20.76 -12.30
N VAL A 597 9.24 -20.68 -11.75
CA VAL A 597 9.55 -19.84 -10.59
C VAL A 597 10.57 -18.77 -10.95
N PHE A 598 10.23 -17.52 -10.65
CA PHE A 598 11.12 -16.37 -10.76
C PHE A 598 11.51 -15.86 -9.38
N SER A 599 12.78 -15.53 -9.19
CA SER A 599 13.20 -14.78 -7.99
C SER A 599 14.46 -13.96 -8.19
N THR A 600 14.87 -13.27 -7.13
CA THR A 600 16.09 -12.47 -7.11
C THR A 600 17.02 -12.81 -5.94
N LEU A 601 18.32 -12.59 -6.16
CA LEU A 601 19.35 -12.61 -5.12
C LEU A 601 20.33 -11.45 -5.28
N HIS A 602 21.09 -11.19 -4.21
CA HIS A 602 22.14 -10.19 -4.17
C HIS A 602 23.54 -10.83 -4.27
N THR A 603 23.89 -11.33 -5.46
CA THR A 603 25.24 -11.81 -5.79
C THR A 603 25.85 -10.98 -6.92
N ASN A 604 27.18 -11.05 -7.10
CA ASN A 604 27.89 -10.18 -8.06
C ASN A 604 27.99 -10.77 -9.47
N SER A 605 27.88 -12.09 -9.61
CA SER A 605 27.90 -12.83 -10.88
C SER A 605 26.89 -13.97 -10.89
N ALA A 606 26.62 -14.52 -12.07
CA ALA A 606 25.69 -15.64 -12.24
C ALA A 606 26.26 -16.94 -11.65
N ALA A 607 27.55 -17.22 -11.85
CA ALA A 607 28.21 -18.42 -11.34
C ALA A 607 28.35 -18.42 -9.80
N GLU A 608 28.60 -17.26 -9.19
CA GLU A 608 28.67 -17.13 -7.73
C GLU A 608 27.32 -17.41 -7.05
N THR A 609 26.19 -17.13 -7.73
CA THR A 609 24.86 -17.47 -7.23
C THR A 609 24.70 -18.97 -6.98
N ILE A 610 25.23 -19.81 -7.86
CA ILE A 610 25.17 -21.27 -7.73
C ILE A 610 25.86 -21.70 -6.43
N VAL A 611 27.10 -21.25 -6.23
CA VAL A 611 27.88 -21.56 -5.03
C VAL A 611 27.16 -21.04 -3.78
N ARG A 612 26.65 -19.80 -3.82
CA ARG A 612 25.91 -19.19 -2.71
C ARG A 612 24.67 -19.98 -2.28
N LEU A 613 23.93 -20.54 -3.25
CA LEU A 613 22.74 -21.34 -2.98
C LEU A 613 23.10 -22.70 -2.37
N ILE A 614 24.19 -23.34 -2.83
CA ILE A 614 24.73 -24.55 -2.22
C ILE A 614 25.20 -24.28 -0.79
N ASP A 615 25.93 -23.18 -0.57
CA ASP A 615 26.42 -22.75 0.76
C ASP A 615 25.28 -22.43 1.74
N MET A 616 24.12 -21.99 1.23
CA MET A 616 22.91 -21.79 2.01
C MET A 616 22.30 -23.12 2.51
N GLY A 617 22.84 -24.26 2.08
CA GLY A 617 22.41 -25.59 2.47
C GLY A 617 21.31 -26.16 1.58
N LEU A 618 21.19 -25.67 0.35
CA LEU A 618 20.32 -26.29 -0.66
C LEU A 618 20.97 -27.55 -1.21
N ASP A 619 20.15 -28.54 -1.51
CA ASP A 619 20.61 -29.80 -2.07
C ASP A 619 21.06 -29.60 -3.53
N PRO A 620 22.32 -29.90 -3.89
CA PRO A 620 22.85 -29.66 -5.23
C PRO A 620 22.07 -30.40 -6.33
N PHE A 621 21.56 -31.60 -6.03
CA PHE A 621 20.83 -32.41 -7.00
C PHE A 621 19.50 -31.74 -7.37
N ASN A 622 18.65 -31.46 -6.38
CA ASN A 622 17.37 -30.78 -6.59
C ASN A 622 17.54 -29.38 -7.20
N PHE A 623 18.57 -28.63 -6.76
CA PHE A 623 18.87 -27.33 -7.33
C PHE A 623 19.26 -27.43 -8.81
N SER A 624 20.17 -28.35 -9.15
CA SER A 624 20.62 -28.59 -10.52
C SER A 624 19.47 -28.96 -11.46
N ASP A 625 18.57 -29.84 -11.01
CA ASP A 625 17.40 -30.24 -11.80
C ASP A 625 16.43 -29.09 -12.03
N SER A 626 16.17 -28.28 -10.98
CA SER A 626 15.25 -27.14 -11.06
C SER A 626 15.79 -25.96 -11.87
N LEU A 627 17.10 -25.72 -11.90
CA LEU A 627 17.69 -24.51 -12.46
C LEU A 627 17.54 -24.46 -13.98
N LEU A 628 17.00 -23.34 -14.48
CA LEU A 628 16.93 -23.02 -15.90
C LEU A 628 17.99 -22.02 -16.34
N GLY A 629 18.19 -20.96 -15.55
CA GLY A 629 19.16 -19.92 -15.85
C GLY A 629 19.26 -18.83 -14.79
N ILE A 630 20.36 -18.09 -14.85
CA ILE A 630 20.69 -17.00 -13.93
C ILE A 630 21.15 -15.80 -14.76
N LEU A 631 20.43 -14.69 -14.62
CA LEU A 631 20.75 -13.41 -15.24
C LEU A 631 21.38 -12.48 -14.21
N ALA A 632 22.69 -12.33 -14.24
CA ALA A 632 23.37 -11.27 -13.50
C ALA A 632 23.26 -9.95 -14.24
N GLN A 633 22.97 -8.87 -13.52
CA GLN A 633 22.66 -7.57 -14.10
C GLN A 633 23.30 -6.42 -13.33
N ARG A 634 23.75 -5.40 -14.08
CA ARG A 634 24.09 -4.06 -13.57
C ARG A 634 23.51 -2.99 -14.49
N LEU A 635 23.43 -1.75 -14.00
CA LEU A 635 23.09 -0.58 -14.82
C LEU A 635 24.32 0.30 -15.02
N VAL A 636 24.54 0.73 -16.25
CA VAL A 636 25.52 1.78 -16.60
C VAL A 636 24.78 3.02 -17.08
N ARG A 637 25.32 4.20 -16.78
CA ARG A 637 24.76 5.47 -17.26
C ARG A 637 25.04 5.63 -18.76
N THR A 638 24.05 6.10 -19.51
CA THR A 638 24.22 6.38 -20.93
C THR A 638 24.71 7.81 -21.16
N LEU A 639 25.64 7.99 -22.09
CA LEU A 639 26.16 9.31 -22.46
C LEU A 639 25.03 10.18 -23.03
N CYS A 640 25.05 11.46 -22.67
CA CYS A 640 24.13 12.43 -23.25
C CYS A 640 24.40 12.58 -24.75
N SER A 641 23.40 12.28 -25.58
CA SER A 641 23.49 12.33 -27.05
C SER A 641 23.87 13.71 -27.60
N GLU A 642 23.64 14.76 -26.82
CA GLU A 642 23.77 16.17 -27.23
C GLU A 642 25.14 16.77 -26.91
N CYS A 643 25.89 16.17 -25.98
CA CYS A 643 27.17 16.72 -25.53
C CYS A 643 28.32 15.72 -25.46
N ARG A 644 28.09 14.43 -25.72
CA ARG A 644 29.17 13.44 -25.74
C ARG A 644 30.32 13.92 -26.63
N GLU A 645 31.54 13.86 -26.11
CA GLU A 645 32.72 14.34 -26.81
C GLU A 645 33.51 13.15 -27.36
N PRO A 646 33.81 13.11 -28.67
CA PRO A 646 34.66 12.09 -29.24
C PRO A 646 36.12 12.31 -28.81
N TYR A 647 36.85 11.24 -28.53
CA TYR A 647 38.29 11.25 -28.32
C TYR A 647 38.93 10.00 -28.89
N ASN A 648 40.19 10.10 -29.31
CA ASN A 648 40.99 8.94 -29.64
C ASN A 648 41.52 8.31 -28.34
N PRO A 649 41.23 7.03 -28.06
CA PRO A 649 41.78 6.38 -26.88
C PRO A 649 43.29 6.28 -26.98
N SER A 650 43.98 6.42 -25.85
CA SER A 650 45.42 6.16 -25.82
C SER A 650 45.70 4.69 -26.10
N ARG A 651 46.90 4.37 -26.62
CA ARG A 651 47.29 2.97 -26.85
C ARG A 651 47.17 2.12 -25.59
N LYS A 652 47.57 2.66 -24.44
CA LYS A 652 47.44 2.00 -23.13
C LYS A 652 45.99 1.70 -22.75
N GLU A 653 45.09 2.63 -23.03
CA GLU A 653 43.66 2.46 -22.75
C GLU A 653 43.04 1.39 -23.65
N PHE A 654 43.38 1.41 -24.94
CA PHE A 654 42.95 0.38 -25.89
C PHE A 654 43.49 -1.00 -25.53
N ASP A 655 44.80 -1.11 -25.24
CA ASP A 655 45.42 -2.37 -24.85
C ASP A 655 44.81 -2.92 -23.55
N HIS A 656 44.44 -2.03 -22.60
CA HIS A 656 43.71 -2.44 -21.41
C HIS A 656 42.32 -2.99 -21.73
N LEU A 657 41.55 -2.33 -22.62
CA LEU A 657 40.24 -2.84 -23.07
C LEU A 657 40.37 -4.22 -23.73
N VAL A 658 41.36 -4.41 -24.60
CA VAL A 658 41.63 -5.72 -25.24
C VAL A 658 41.97 -6.78 -24.20
N GLN A 659 42.89 -6.47 -23.28
CA GLN A 659 43.31 -7.39 -22.23
C GLN A 659 42.13 -7.76 -21.30
N SER A 660 41.33 -6.78 -20.91
CA SER A 660 40.15 -6.97 -20.05
C SER A 660 39.03 -7.76 -20.73
N TYR A 661 38.86 -7.64 -22.05
CA TYR A 661 37.87 -8.40 -22.80
C TYR A 661 38.30 -9.84 -23.02
N GLY A 662 39.61 -10.06 -23.25
CA GLY A 662 40.21 -11.35 -23.51
C GLY A 662 40.28 -11.70 -25.01
N ILE A 663 40.58 -12.96 -25.29
CA ILE A 663 40.91 -13.46 -26.65
C ILE A 663 39.82 -13.21 -27.70
N LEU A 664 38.55 -13.09 -27.29
CA LEU A 664 37.41 -12.89 -28.16
C LEU A 664 37.20 -11.43 -28.59
N PHE A 665 38.07 -10.51 -28.17
CA PHE A 665 37.89 -9.08 -28.44
C PHE A 665 37.75 -8.78 -29.93
N TYR A 666 38.67 -9.28 -30.75
CA TYR A 666 38.69 -8.97 -32.19
C TYR A 666 37.54 -9.65 -32.94
N ASP A 667 37.07 -10.80 -32.48
CA ASP A 667 35.93 -11.51 -33.07
C ASP A 667 34.62 -10.75 -32.84
N HIS A 668 34.44 -10.19 -31.65
CA HIS A 668 33.19 -9.55 -31.24
C HIS A 668 33.14 -8.05 -31.50
N VAL A 669 34.22 -7.32 -31.19
CA VAL A 669 34.25 -5.84 -31.25
C VAL A 669 34.71 -5.36 -32.63
N GLN A 670 35.52 -6.16 -33.33
CA GLN A 670 36.02 -5.87 -34.69
C GLN A 670 36.69 -4.48 -34.83
N ALA A 671 37.27 -3.96 -33.74
CA ALA A 671 37.94 -2.66 -33.70
C ALA A 671 39.46 -2.80 -33.52
N TYR A 672 40.22 -1.94 -34.20
CA TYR A 672 41.67 -1.89 -34.11
C TYR A 672 42.12 -0.48 -33.70
N HIS A 673 43.19 -0.42 -32.89
CA HIS A 673 43.79 0.86 -32.52
C HIS A 673 44.27 1.60 -33.77
N SER A 674 43.70 2.78 -34.00
CA SER A 674 44.02 3.65 -35.13
C SER A 674 43.66 5.09 -34.80
N ASP A 675 44.21 6.06 -35.53
CA ASP A 675 43.86 7.48 -35.38
C ASP A 675 42.40 7.78 -35.78
N SER A 676 41.76 6.86 -36.50
CA SER A 676 40.33 6.90 -36.82
C SER A 676 39.42 6.31 -35.75
N LEU A 677 39.97 5.58 -34.77
CA LEU A 677 39.16 4.99 -33.70
C LEU A 677 38.70 6.10 -32.75
N LEU A 678 37.38 6.28 -32.65
CA LEU A 678 36.76 7.25 -31.76
C LEU A 678 35.98 6.54 -30.66
N LEU A 679 36.29 6.87 -29.42
CA LEU A 679 35.46 6.59 -28.25
C LEU A 679 34.81 7.89 -27.77
N TYR A 680 33.84 7.78 -26.87
CA TYR A 680 33.11 8.92 -26.35
C TYR A 680 33.27 9.06 -24.84
N LYS A 681 33.35 10.31 -24.38
CA LYS A 681 33.42 10.64 -22.95
C LYS A 681 32.38 11.69 -22.57
N ALA A 682 32.03 11.72 -21.30
CA ALA A 682 31.12 12.71 -20.73
C ALA A 682 31.72 14.13 -20.76
N LYS A 683 31.00 15.09 -21.34
CA LYS A 683 31.36 16.52 -21.36
C LYS A 683 30.49 17.36 -20.42
N GLY A 684 29.18 17.15 -20.47
CA GLY A 684 28.18 17.94 -19.73
C GLY A 684 27.62 19.10 -20.55
N CYS A 685 26.30 19.30 -20.46
CA CYS A 685 25.55 20.42 -21.03
C CYS A 685 24.27 20.64 -20.22
N GLU A 686 23.51 21.71 -20.51
CA GLU A 686 22.25 22.00 -19.82
C GLU A 686 21.23 20.86 -19.95
N LYS A 687 21.12 20.21 -21.11
CA LYS A 687 20.16 19.10 -21.34
C LYS A 687 20.37 17.87 -20.44
N CYS A 688 21.56 17.73 -19.85
CA CYS A 688 21.90 16.66 -18.91
C CYS A 688 22.30 17.20 -17.53
N ASN A 689 21.93 18.45 -17.21
CA ASN A 689 22.26 19.12 -15.96
C ASN A 689 23.77 19.07 -15.65
N HIS A 690 24.59 19.28 -16.69
CA HIS A 690 26.06 19.26 -16.64
C HIS A 690 26.70 17.93 -16.20
N SER A 691 25.94 16.84 -16.08
CA SER A 691 26.48 15.53 -15.66
C SER A 691 27.25 14.81 -16.78
N GLY A 692 26.90 15.08 -18.04
CA GLY A 692 27.39 14.36 -19.22
C GLY A 692 26.66 13.04 -19.52
N TYR A 693 25.71 12.63 -18.66
CA TYR A 693 24.92 11.41 -18.82
C TYR A 693 23.43 11.72 -18.83
N LYS A 694 22.64 10.91 -19.53
CA LYS A 694 21.18 11.01 -19.52
C LYS A 694 20.58 9.63 -19.73
N GLY A 695 19.97 9.08 -18.69
CA GLY A 695 19.42 7.72 -18.70
C GLY A 695 20.45 6.64 -18.33
N ARG A 696 19.97 5.40 -18.36
CA ARG A 696 20.71 4.19 -17.96
C ARG A 696 20.36 3.03 -18.89
N THR A 697 21.28 2.09 -19.03
CA THR A 697 21.04 0.83 -19.76
C THR A 697 21.61 -0.35 -18.99
N GLY A 698 21.01 -1.52 -19.18
CA GLY A 698 21.44 -2.76 -18.55
C GLY A 698 22.67 -3.34 -19.24
N ILE A 699 23.53 -3.94 -18.44
CA ILE A 699 24.53 -4.91 -18.88
C ILE A 699 24.22 -6.24 -18.22
N PHE A 700 24.29 -7.31 -18.99
CA PHE A 700 23.77 -8.61 -18.62
C PHE A 700 24.83 -9.72 -18.74
N GLU A 701 24.75 -10.68 -17.85
CA GLU A 701 25.51 -11.93 -17.90
C GLU A 701 24.49 -13.05 -17.68
N LEU A 702 24.14 -13.75 -18.76
CA LEU A 702 23.11 -14.79 -18.76
C LEU A 702 23.74 -16.18 -18.83
N LEU A 703 23.71 -16.87 -17.70
CA LEU A 703 24.06 -18.28 -17.59
C LEU A 703 22.79 -19.11 -17.85
N VAL A 704 22.82 -19.96 -18.88
CA VAL A 704 21.75 -20.93 -19.15
C VAL A 704 22.22 -22.31 -18.68
N ALA A 705 21.45 -22.98 -17.84
CA ALA A 705 21.83 -24.27 -17.25
C ALA A 705 21.66 -25.40 -18.27
N ASN A 706 22.77 -25.78 -18.93
CA ASN A 706 22.86 -26.98 -19.75
C ASN A 706 23.24 -28.21 -18.91
N GLN A 707 23.26 -29.40 -19.52
CA GLN A 707 23.58 -30.64 -18.80
C GLN A 707 24.95 -30.59 -18.11
N LYS A 708 25.98 -30.06 -18.78
CA LYS A 708 27.32 -30.00 -18.20
C LYS A 708 27.40 -29.08 -16.97
N ILE A 709 26.76 -27.92 -17.02
CA ILE A 709 26.64 -27.04 -15.85
C ILE A 709 25.86 -27.74 -14.73
N LYS A 710 24.80 -28.47 -15.07
CA LYS A 710 24.03 -29.25 -14.10
C LYS A 710 24.88 -30.31 -13.39
N ASP A 711 25.71 -31.04 -14.13
CA ASP A 711 26.63 -32.02 -13.56
C ASP A 711 27.66 -31.33 -12.65
N MET A 712 28.21 -30.18 -13.09
CA MET A 712 29.14 -29.37 -12.29
C MET A 712 28.53 -28.83 -10.99
N ILE A 713 27.22 -28.52 -10.98
CA ILE A 713 26.50 -28.15 -9.75
C ILE A 713 26.47 -29.33 -8.77
N ILE A 714 26.16 -30.52 -9.26
CA ILE A 714 26.10 -31.76 -8.45
C ILE A 714 27.49 -32.07 -7.85
N ASP A 715 28.55 -31.92 -8.66
CA ASP A 715 29.94 -32.14 -8.28
C ASP A 715 30.54 -31.01 -7.43
N ARG A 716 29.77 -29.93 -7.19
CA ARG A 716 30.20 -28.74 -6.42
C ARG A 716 31.44 -28.07 -7.00
N ALA A 717 31.49 -27.95 -8.33
CA ALA A 717 32.55 -27.23 -9.02
C ALA A 717 32.65 -25.78 -8.53
N THR A 718 33.84 -25.21 -8.68
CA THR A 718 34.10 -23.82 -8.30
C THR A 718 33.35 -22.84 -9.21
N SER A 719 33.11 -21.62 -8.71
CA SER A 719 32.47 -20.56 -9.50
C SER A 719 33.23 -20.24 -10.79
N GLU A 720 34.56 -20.34 -10.78
CA GLU A 720 35.40 -20.08 -11.96
C GLU A 720 35.24 -21.17 -13.03
N GLU A 721 35.21 -22.45 -12.64
CA GLU A 721 34.97 -23.55 -13.57
C GLU A 721 33.60 -23.43 -14.22
N ILE A 722 32.55 -23.16 -13.42
CA ILE A 722 31.18 -22.97 -13.91
C ILE A 722 31.09 -21.77 -14.85
N LYS A 723 31.75 -20.66 -14.50
CA LYS A 723 31.81 -19.46 -15.33
C LYS A 723 32.49 -19.75 -16.66
N GLN A 724 33.61 -20.45 -16.66
CA GLN A 724 34.32 -20.81 -17.89
C GLN A 724 33.46 -21.69 -18.79
N GLU A 725 32.76 -22.67 -18.22
CA GLU A 725 31.83 -23.50 -18.97
C GLU A 725 30.65 -22.68 -19.52
N ALA A 726 30.09 -21.76 -18.75
CA ALA A 726 29.04 -20.88 -19.22
C ALA A 726 29.51 -19.98 -20.38
N ILE A 727 30.75 -19.47 -20.33
CA ILE A 727 31.38 -18.72 -21.43
C ILE A 727 31.52 -19.59 -22.68
N ASN A 728 31.98 -20.84 -22.53
CA ASN A 728 32.08 -21.80 -23.64
C ASN A 728 30.70 -22.07 -24.27
N ASN A 729 29.62 -21.96 -23.49
CA ASN A 729 28.23 -22.04 -23.93
C ASN A 729 27.64 -20.68 -24.36
N GLY A 730 28.49 -19.73 -24.76
CA GLY A 730 28.12 -18.45 -25.35
C GLY A 730 27.69 -17.37 -24.37
N MET A 731 27.88 -17.55 -23.05
CA MET A 731 27.68 -16.47 -22.07
C MET A 731 28.72 -15.36 -22.31
N THR A 732 28.24 -14.12 -22.36
CA THR A 732 29.08 -12.92 -22.32
C THR A 732 29.13 -12.43 -20.88
N VAL A 733 30.32 -12.07 -20.39
CA VAL A 733 30.45 -11.51 -19.03
C VAL A 733 30.09 -10.02 -19.00
N LEU A 734 29.72 -9.50 -17.83
CA LEU A 734 29.30 -8.11 -17.65
C LEU A 734 30.29 -7.09 -18.25
N LEU A 735 31.59 -7.31 -18.05
CA LEU A 735 32.64 -6.42 -18.56
C LEU A 735 32.71 -6.41 -20.09
N GLN A 736 32.57 -7.56 -20.74
CA GLN A 736 32.57 -7.67 -22.20
C GLN A 736 31.36 -6.92 -22.80
N GLU A 737 30.19 -7.04 -22.17
CA GLU A 737 29.00 -6.31 -22.61
C GLU A 737 29.13 -4.79 -22.39
N GLY A 738 29.72 -4.38 -21.26
CA GLY A 738 30.05 -2.98 -21.00
C GLY A 738 31.04 -2.41 -22.02
N ILE A 739 32.07 -3.17 -22.41
CA ILE A 739 33.03 -2.77 -23.45
C ILE A 739 32.31 -2.62 -24.80
N GLN A 740 31.41 -3.53 -25.17
CA GLN A 740 30.62 -3.38 -26.40
C GLN A 740 29.83 -2.06 -26.42
N LEU A 741 29.13 -1.72 -25.34
CA LEU A 741 28.38 -0.46 -25.23
C LEU A 741 29.27 0.79 -25.32
N LEU A 742 30.53 0.68 -24.88
CA LEU A 742 31.52 1.74 -24.99
C LEU A 742 31.93 1.95 -26.46
N PHE A 743 32.14 0.88 -27.22
CA PHE A 743 32.42 0.97 -28.66
C PHE A 743 31.20 1.44 -29.47
N ASP A 744 29.98 1.12 -29.02
CA ASP A 744 28.74 1.66 -29.58
C ASP A 744 28.53 3.15 -29.24
N GLY A 745 29.40 3.76 -28.44
CA GLY A 745 29.32 5.16 -28.00
C GLY A 745 28.12 5.46 -27.10
N ARG A 746 27.59 4.43 -26.43
CA ARG A 746 26.44 4.54 -25.50
C ARG A 746 26.85 4.87 -24.08
N THR A 747 28.03 4.43 -23.65
CA THR A 747 28.64 4.72 -22.33
C THR A 747 30.11 5.09 -22.51
N ASP A 748 30.81 5.41 -21.43
CA ASP A 748 32.25 5.70 -21.43
C ASP A 748 33.08 4.69 -20.63
N TYR A 749 34.40 4.78 -20.81
CA TYR A 749 35.40 3.96 -20.12
C TYR A 749 35.25 3.99 -18.61
N ARG A 750 35.01 5.19 -18.05
CA ARG A 750 34.89 5.38 -16.59
C ARG A 750 33.71 4.60 -16.02
N GLN A 751 32.54 4.67 -16.66
CA GLN A 751 31.36 3.92 -16.24
C GLN A 751 31.60 2.41 -16.31
N VAL A 752 32.09 1.90 -17.44
CA VAL A 752 32.33 0.47 -17.63
C VAL A 752 33.26 -0.07 -16.55
N MET A 753 34.41 0.58 -16.33
CA MET A 753 35.38 0.13 -15.33
C MET A 753 34.84 0.25 -13.91
N SER A 754 34.12 1.33 -13.57
CA SER A 754 33.56 1.48 -12.21
C SER A 754 32.45 0.48 -11.89
N THR A 755 31.65 0.10 -12.90
CA THR A 755 30.48 -0.76 -12.69
C THR A 755 30.84 -2.22 -12.81
N CYS A 756 31.85 -2.60 -13.60
CA CYS A 756 32.18 -4.00 -13.84
C CYS A 756 33.35 -4.51 -12.99
N SER A 757 34.15 -3.63 -12.37
CA SER A 757 35.27 -4.04 -11.51
C SER A 757 34.77 -4.34 -10.09
N ILE A 758 34.57 -5.62 -9.77
CA ILE A 758 34.61 -6.16 -8.40
C ILE A 758 35.41 -7.44 -8.45
#